data_AF-A0A7X2SRI6-F1
#
_entry.id   AF-A0A7X2SRI6-F1
#
_cell.length_a   1.000
_cell.length_b   1.000
_cell.length_c   1.000
_cell.angle_alpha   90.00
_cell.angle_beta   90.00
_cell.angle_gamma   90.00
#
_symmetry.space_group_name_H-M   'P 1'
#
loop_
_entity.id
_entity.type
_entity.pdbx_description
1 polymer ?
#
loop_
_entity_poly.entity_id
_entity_poly.type
_entity_poly.pdbx_seq_one_letter_code
_entity_poly.pdbx_strand_id
1 'polypeptide(L)'
;MKKDYNNYRKEKQRFSIIKVSGKTTSVLVGLTIFGGLLLDAPNAKADTTNNDYTVSIDASAVSTVDKSKEVTLSSTSNEAKDTTSANETTSSSQSGNTTNAVNTQATSTTTDTNKQNNVEANNTTASNTSADSNVATTNEVVNASNVETPTNKRVRRSVLATTNSTTLNSNGQDRDSGTVVTPKKVSPDGVSMIQIGGEKPAVPSGGYLVTMNVTFKSRQGSIHVSNLPLQINGVDTTKAGNIYFITGISNIDLDTTGVNYTIYLVTKNTTSGADYVLTNDNIVLPGATAADTAQPDLPNNDEGYVSLVTSVNTTKTSNNLVKNIVIEVADAPILTDAAKAGIVVRKKDTLKVGDYVTNAGQIPLVTWGKAPNTSNVGNQKATIQGTYNGGLTSWTYGGTTKVQSQEFNVEVTDADALFTTFRGSQSTKYSNNYKYASADKRAAFDTAQKNAATAYAQHSTSQADIDAAKVALEKAIADLDGDQNIANIDGFKTSAKDAIDKLENLNDAQKAAAKEAVDSATTPDGVTAAQNTATSLDGKMSDLSNSVADVDATKASENYTDASEAAKKAYDDAVAAAQAITDKASGTNADANAVVAAKKAVEAAKAGLDGSTNLDNARTAAKDAIDKLENLNDAQKAAAKEAVDKASSVADVTTAQGTATGLDTDMSNLKNVANAAESAKSEVNYTNADEDVKAAYDKAVADAQAILDKAKGTNEDSAAVKAAEEAIANAKTKLNGSDKLANQKTVAQEVINGLENLNDAQKAAFNKNVDNATTPQLVEQVLAEAKTVDAAMAQLRQEIALSDQIKGTSKYTNASTDLKGKYDNLLAVAAELVSKNGIDANLATVQDLVNELKAAKLALDGVDAKAEGSVSANKASQSKANISTPKTATLPQTGETKENTSIVGAMLATVAGVFGLGLARRKKEDK
;
A
#
# COMPACT_ATOMS: atom_id res chain seq x y z
N MET A 1 -11.20 25.02 13.22
CA MET A 1 -12.22 24.83 14.28
C MET A 1 -12.39 23.34 14.51
N LYS A 2 -12.50 22.87 15.76
CA LYS A 2 -12.92 21.48 16.07
C LYS A 2 -14.45 21.36 16.02
N LYS A 3 -14.95 20.15 15.77
CA LYS A 3 -16.09 19.60 16.52
C LYS A 3 -16.02 18.07 16.54
N ASP A 4 -15.88 17.52 17.73
CA ASP A 4 -15.73 16.09 18.02
C ASP A 4 -17.13 15.45 18.25
N TYR A 5 -17.33 14.14 18.00
CA TYR A 5 -17.80 13.18 19.03
C TYR A 5 -17.90 11.70 18.57
N ASN A 6 -17.22 10.83 19.33
CA ASN A 6 -17.56 9.47 19.76
C ASN A 6 -18.11 8.37 18.82
N ASN A 7 -17.27 7.33 18.67
CA ASN A 7 -17.52 5.93 19.08
C ASN A 7 -18.92 5.30 18.92
N TYR A 8 -18.97 4.20 18.16
CA TYR A 8 -19.62 2.96 18.63
C TYR A 8 -18.89 1.71 18.12
N ARG A 9 -18.55 0.77 19.01
CA ARG A 9 -18.04 -0.56 18.62
C ARG A 9 -19.22 -1.45 18.21
N LYS A 10 -19.09 -2.21 17.11
CA LYS A 10 -19.99 -3.34 16.83
C LYS A 10 -19.46 -4.59 17.55
N GLU A 11 -20.14 -5.03 18.59
CA GLU A 11 -19.86 -6.32 19.22
C GLU A 11 -20.28 -7.48 18.30
N LYS A 12 -19.36 -8.44 18.10
CA LYS A 12 -19.69 -9.73 17.49
C LYS A 12 -20.21 -10.67 18.57
N GLN A 13 -21.51 -10.66 18.85
CA GLN A 13 -22.11 -11.65 19.74
C GLN A 13 -22.03 -13.05 19.11
N ARG A 14 -21.31 -13.96 19.77
CA ARG A 14 -21.26 -15.39 19.43
C ARG A 14 -22.38 -16.11 20.17
N PHE A 15 -23.40 -16.58 19.45
CA PHE A 15 -24.40 -17.48 20.02
C PHE A 15 -23.97 -18.93 19.84
N SER A 16 -23.54 -19.57 20.93
CA SER A 16 -23.28 -21.01 21.00
C SER A 16 -24.58 -21.78 21.21
N ILE A 17 -24.95 -22.65 20.27
CA ILE A 17 -26.17 -23.46 20.34
C ILE A 17 -25.98 -24.57 21.39
N ILE A 18 -26.81 -24.57 22.43
CA ILE A 18 -26.95 -25.70 23.37
C ILE A 18 -28.18 -26.52 22.98
N LYS A 19 -27.98 -27.83 22.84
CA LYS A 19 -29.01 -28.78 22.40
C LYS A 19 -29.87 -29.22 23.59
N VAL A 20 -31.17 -28.93 23.57
CA VAL A 20 -32.13 -29.36 24.61
C VAL A 20 -33.32 -30.03 23.95
N SER A 21 -33.80 -31.14 24.51
CA SER A 21 -34.97 -31.87 24.04
C SER A 21 -36.21 -31.56 24.87
N GLY A 22 -37.38 -31.50 24.23
CA GLY A 22 -38.67 -31.28 24.90
C GLY A 22 -39.81 -31.26 23.88
N LYS A 23 -40.98 -31.79 24.25
CA LYS A 23 -42.18 -31.81 23.39
C LYS A 23 -43.19 -30.73 23.81
N THR A 24 -44.15 -30.50 22.92
CA THR A 24 -45.54 -30.05 23.14
C THR A 24 -45.89 -28.55 23.08
N THR A 25 -46.97 -28.32 22.32
CA THR A 25 -47.99 -27.26 22.40
C THR A 25 -47.69 -25.88 21.80
N SER A 26 -48.61 -25.46 20.93
CA SER A 26 -48.65 -24.17 20.24
C SER A 26 -49.13 -23.02 21.12
N VAL A 27 -48.64 -21.81 20.86
CA VAL A 27 -49.44 -20.58 20.98
C VAL A 27 -49.20 -19.73 19.75
N LEU A 28 -50.26 -19.45 19.00
CA LEU A 28 -50.26 -18.51 17.87
C LEU A 28 -50.73 -17.14 18.39
N VAL A 29 -49.93 -16.09 18.18
CA VAL A 29 -50.36 -14.70 18.41
C VAL A 29 -50.24 -13.95 17.08
N GLY A 30 -51.37 -13.84 16.37
CA GLY A 30 -51.45 -13.02 15.17
C GLY A 30 -51.63 -11.54 15.51
N LEU A 31 -51.08 -10.66 14.67
CA LEU A 31 -51.44 -9.25 14.64
C LEU A 31 -51.81 -8.86 13.21
N THR A 32 -53.09 -8.59 12.99
CA THR A 32 -53.64 -8.12 11.72
C THR A 32 -54.24 -6.74 11.94
N ILE A 33 -53.96 -5.77 11.06
CA ILE A 33 -54.90 -4.71 10.66
C ILE A 33 -54.38 -3.97 9.42
N PHE A 34 -55.23 -4.00 8.37
CA PHE A 34 -55.42 -3.07 7.23
C PHE A 34 -54.32 -2.10 6.75
N GLY A 35 -54.16 -2.05 5.41
CA GLY A 35 -53.39 -1.00 4.72
C GLY A 35 -53.42 -1.08 3.19
N GLY A 36 -54.52 -1.52 2.57
CA GLY A 36 -54.59 -1.70 1.11
C GLY A 36 -54.89 -0.41 0.34
N LEU A 37 -54.16 -0.17 -0.74
CA LEU A 37 -54.53 0.73 -1.83
C LEU A 37 -54.13 0.08 -3.17
N LEU A 38 -54.88 0.35 -4.25
CA LEU A 38 -54.88 -0.44 -5.48
C LEU A 38 -55.06 0.49 -6.69
N LEU A 39 -54.49 0.10 -7.85
CA LEU A 39 -54.45 0.84 -9.13
C LEU A 39 -53.51 2.08 -9.07
N ASP A 40 -52.84 2.49 -10.16
CA ASP A 40 -53.32 2.47 -11.54
C ASP A 40 -52.22 2.24 -12.61
N ALA A 41 -52.64 1.70 -13.77
CA ALA A 41 -51.87 1.48 -15.00
C ALA A 41 -52.85 1.05 -16.12
N PRO A 42 -52.53 1.22 -17.44
CA PRO A 42 -51.24 1.59 -18.02
C PRO A 42 -51.34 2.80 -18.97
N ASN A 43 -50.27 3.09 -19.71
CA ASN A 43 -50.39 3.79 -20.99
C ASN A 43 -49.40 3.21 -22.00
N ALA A 44 -49.90 2.79 -23.16
CA ALA A 44 -49.10 2.20 -24.23
C ALA A 44 -49.29 2.99 -25.53
N LYS A 45 -48.22 3.16 -26.29
CA LYS A 45 -48.27 3.33 -27.75
C LYS A 45 -47.06 2.67 -28.40
N ALA A 46 -47.32 1.94 -29.47
CA ALA A 46 -46.33 1.58 -30.46
C ALA A 46 -46.31 2.64 -31.58
N ASP A 47 -45.19 2.70 -32.30
CA ASP A 47 -45.20 2.99 -33.74
C ASP A 47 -44.15 2.10 -34.44
N THR A 48 -44.05 2.15 -35.76
CA THR A 48 -44.05 0.92 -36.56
C THR A 48 -43.16 0.94 -37.81
N THR A 49 -43.01 -0.24 -38.41
CA THR A 49 -42.64 -0.57 -39.80
C THR A 49 -41.17 -0.56 -40.27
N ASN A 50 -40.83 -1.72 -40.87
CA ASN A 50 -39.97 -1.94 -42.03
C ASN A 50 -38.44 -1.76 -41.89
N ASN A 51 -37.57 -2.50 -42.58
CA ASN A 51 -37.52 -3.82 -43.27
C ASN A 51 -36.00 -3.99 -43.64
N ASP A 52 -35.40 -5.11 -44.05
CA ASP A 52 -35.86 -6.44 -44.48
C ASP A 52 -34.69 -7.46 -44.36
N TYR A 53 -34.88 -8.68 -44.90
CA TYR A 53 -33.84 -9.70 -45.22
C TYR A 53 -33.21 -10.53 -44.09
N THR A 54 -33.94 -11.59 -43.73
CA THR A 54 -33.52 -13.01 -43.80
C THR A 54 -32.01 -13.32 -43.74
N VAL A 55 -31.49 -14.00 -42.72
CA VAL A 55 -31.67 -15.45 -42.44
C VAL A 55 -31.23 -16.36 -43.60
N SER A 56 -30.18 -17.15 -43.34
CA SER A 56 -30.11 -18.54 -43.78
C SER A 56 -29.40 -19.37 -42.71
N ILE A 57 -29.93 -20.54 -42.40
CA ILE A 57 -29.34 -21.56 -41.53
C ILE A 57 -29.14 -22.79 -42.39
N ASP A 58 -27.96 -23.41 -42.35
CA ASP A 58 -27.88 -24.87 -42.42
C ASP A 58 -26.65 -25.38 -41.65
N ALA A 59 -26.60 -26.68 -41.40
CA ALA A 59 -25.77 -27.30 -40.37
C ALA A 59 -24.93 -28.49 -40.89
N SER A 60 -24.28 -29.17 -39.94
CA SER A 60 -23.79 -30.56 -40.06
C SER A 60 -22.50 -30.83 -40.85
N ALA A 61 -21.41 -31.13 -40.12
CA ALA A 61 -20.56 -32.30 -40.40
C ALA A 61 -19.65 -32.62 -39.19
N VAL A 62 -19.34 -33.91 -38.99
CA VAL A 62 -18.40 -34.43 -37.97
C VAL A 62 -17.52 -35.50 -38.63
N SER A 63 -16.18 -35.42 -38.51
CA SER A 63 -15.29 -36.61 -38.40
C SER A 63 -13.76 -36.31 -38.33
N THR A 64 -13.14 -36.84 -37.26
CA THR A 64 -11.84 -37.56 -37.17
C THR A 64 -10.56 -37.17 -37.97
N VAL A 65 -9.45 -36.93 -37.22
CA VAL A 65 -8.15 -37.68 -37.20
C VAL A 65 -7.52 -38.06 -38.57
N ASP A 66 -6.28 -37.68 -38.93
CA ASP A 66 -5.02 -38.35 -38.48
C ASP A 66 -3.68 -37.62 -38.85
N LYS A 67 -2.56 -38.08 -38.25
CA LYS A 67 -1.10 -37.96 -38.58
C LYS A 67 -0.64 -37.03 -39.74
N SER A 68 0.52 -36.35 -39.63
CA SER A 68 1.82 -37.05 -39.61
C SER A 68 3.09 -36.15 -39.50
N LYS A 69 4.21 -36.82 -39.16
CA LYS A 69 5.64 -36.54 -39.42
C LYS A 69 6.46 -35.62 -38.49
N GLU A 70 7.49 -36.28 -37.93
CA GLU A 70 8.70 -35.72 -37.35
C GLU A 70 9.60 -35.05 -38.42
N VAL A 71 10.47 -34.13 -37.98
CA VAL A 71 11.88 -34.11 -38.39
C VAL A 71 12.73 -33.82 -37.14
N THR A 72 13.73 -34.66 -36.91
CA THR A 72 14.75 -34.51 -35.85
C THR A 72 16.13 -34.40 -36.54
N LEU A 73 17.17 -33.94 -35.81
CA LEU A 73 18.59 -33.71 -36.19
C LEU A 73 18.94 -32.22 -36.44
N SER A 74 20.16 -31.74 -36.15
CA SER A 74 21.19 -32.19 -35.18
C SER A 74 22.32 -31.16 -35.03
N SER A 75 22.65 -30.83 -33.77
CA SER A 75 24.01 -30.78 -33.19
C SER A 75 25.20 -30.01 -33.84
N THR A 76 25.89 -29.26 -32.98
CA THR A 76 27.37 -29.10 -32.88
C THR A 76 28.03 -27.81 -33.43
N SER A 77 29.04 -27.37 -32.67
CA SER A 77 29.91 -26.19 -32.80
C SER A 77 31.16 -26.44 -33.70
N ASN A 78 32.00 -25.45 -34.02
CA ASN A 78 33.17 -25.04 -33.21
C ASN A 78 33.85 -23.74 -33.73
N GLU A 79 34.48 -23.00 -32.79
CA GLU A 79 35.80 -22.29 -32.87
C GLU A 79 36.09 -21.28 -34.03
N ALA A 80 36.84 -20.17 -33.88
CA ALA A 80 37.90 -19.84 -32.91
C ALA A 80 38.15 -18.30 -32.71
N LYS A 81 38.90 -17.98 -31.62
CA LYS A 81 39.94 -16.92 -31.40
C LYS A 81 40.32 -15.95 -32.56
N ASP A 82 40.78 -14.71 -32.37
CA ASP A 82 41.48 -14.05 -31.22
C ASP A 82 41.55 -12.49 -31.32
N THR A 83 42.25 -11.84 -30.36
CA THR A 83 42.90 -10.50 -30.40
C THR A 83 42.09 -9.18 -30.31
N THR A 84 42.08 -8.61 -29.10
CA THR A 84 42.41 -7.21 -28.72
C THR A 84 42.28 -6.04 -29.72
N SER A 85 41.56 -4.98 -29.32
CA SER A 85 42.16 -3.75 -28.76
C SER A 85 41.09 -2.83 -28.12
N ALA A 86 41.51 -1.74 -27.47
CA ALA A 86 40.63 -0.79 -26.76
C ALA A 86 40.28 0.45 -27.60
N ASN A 87 39.15 1.10 -27.28
CA ASN A 87 39.15 2.56 -27.05
C ASN A 87 37.98 3.01 -26.15
N GLU A 88 38.08 4.25 -25.66
CA GLU A 88 37.09 4.97 -24.85
C GLU A 88 35.79 5.32 -25.60
N THR A 89 34.75 5.68 -24.85
CA THR A 89 33.72 6.62 -25.31
C THR A 89 33.22 7.45 -24.12
N THR A 90 33.13 8.76 -24.29
CA THR A 90 32.60 9.72 -23.29
C THR A 90 31.39 10.46 -23.84
N SER A 91 30.72 11.24 -22.97
CA SER A 91 29.56 12.11 -23.26
C SER A 91 28.19 11.40 -23.35
N SER A 92 27.08 12.00 -22.90
CA SER A 92 26.90 13.17 -22.00
C SER A 92 25.44 13.37 -21.60
N SER A 93 25.20 14.00 -20.44
CA SER A 93 23.94 14.72 -20.09
C SER A 93 22.71 13.82 -19.79
N GLN A 94 21.64 14.25 -19.10
CA GLN A 94 21.29 15.58 -18.56
C GLN A 94 20.28 15.47 -17.39
N SER A 95 20.34 16.41 -16.42
CA SER A 95 19.26 16.81 -15.47
C SER A 95 18.68 15.75 -14.48
N GLY A 96 18.27 16.08 -13.25
CA GLY A 96 18.36 17.35 -12.52
C GLY A 96 17.49 17.39 -11.23
N ASN A 97 17.47 18.56 -10.57
CA ASN A 97 16.51 19.02 -9.55
C ASN A 97 16.66 18.57 -8.07
N THR A 98 17.43 19.37 -7.31
CA THR A 98 17.14 19.94 -5.97
C THR A 98 16.40 19.15 -4.87
N THR A 99 16.96 19.19 -3.65
CA THR A 99 16.19 19.20 -2.38
C THR A 99 16.70 20.34 -1.51
N ASN A 100 15.82 21.08 -0.83
CA ASN A 100 16.16 22.20 0.06
C ASN A 100 15.64 21.91 1.48
N ALA A 101 16.32 22.41 2.52
CA ALA A 101 16.08 22.00 3.92
C ALA A 101 15.42 23.08 4.80
N VAL A 102 14.64 22.64 5.79
CA VAL A 102 14.12 23.40 6.94
C VAL A 102 14.14 22.43 8.14
N ASN A 103 14.96 22.65 9.18
CA ASN A 103 14.62 23.27 10.48
C ASN A 103 13.39 22.62 11.18
N THR A 104 13.34 22.32 12.49
CA THR A 104 13.85 23.06 13.68
C THR A 104 13.89 22.05 14.87
N GLN A 105 15.00 21.86 15.61
CA GLN A 105 15.34 22.45 16.93
C GLN A 105 14.71 21.82 18.21
N ALA A 106 15.57 21.15 19.01
CA ALA A 106 15.51 20.94 20.49
C ALA A 106 14.32 20.11 21.09
N THR A 107 14.33 19.60 22.33
CA THR A 107 15.18 19.83 23.54
C THR A 107 15.13 18.64 24.52
N SER A 108 16.24 18.32 25.23
CA SER A 108 16.35 17.70 26.60
C SER A 108 15.65 16.35 26.94
N THR A 109 16.03 15.54 27.95
CA THR A 109 17.02 15.68 29.06
C THR A 109 17.55 14.31 29.56
N THR A 110 18.81 14.27 30.02
CA THR A 110 19.44 13.44 31.10
C THR A 110 18.83 12.13 31.62
N THR A 111 19.69 11.14 31.88
CA THR A 111 19.94 10.58 33.24
C THR A 111 21.42 10.14 33.33
N ASP A 112 21.97 10.05 34.55
CA ASP A 112 23.41 10.13 34.86
C ASP A 112 23.97 8.87 35.57
N THR A 113 25.25 8.91 35.95
CA THR A 113 26.06 7.92 36.72
C THR A 113 26.62 6.72 35.92
N ASN A 114 27.80 6.17 36.26
CA ASN A 114 28.54 6.26 37.54
C ASN A 114 30.08 6.40 37.40
N LYS A 115 30.73 6.82 38.49
CA LYS A 115 32.20 6.92 38.68
C LYS A 115 32.73 5.61 39.34
N GLN A 116 34.02 5.36 39.67
CA GLN A 116 35.24 6.19 39.78
C GLN A 116 36.52 5.31 39.84
N ASN A 117 37.71 5.96 39.84
CA ASN A 117 39.05 5.46 40.24
C ASN A 117 39.74 4.50 39.23
N ASN A 118 41.07 4.55 39.02
CA ASN A 118 42.13 5.43 39.57
C ASN A 118 43.34 5.56 38.62
N VAL A 119 44.09 6.68 38.70
CA VAL A 119 45.57 6.83 38.56
C VAL A 119 46.29 5.98 37.47
N GLU A 120 46.99 6.52 36.47
CA GLU A 120 47.37 7.89 36.06
C GLU A 120 47.88 7.85 34.57
N ALA A 121 48.52 8.82 33.89
CA ALA A 121 49.21 10.07 34.26
C ALA A 121 49.21 11.13 33.13
N ASN A 122 49.68 12.34 33.45
CA ASN A 122 50.41 13.33 32.62
C ASN A 122 49.91 13.83 31.23
N ASN A 123 49.64 15.14 31.23
CA ASN A 123 50.23 16.16 30.33
C ASN A 123 49.58 16.51 28.96
N THR A 124 48.63 17.43 29.03
CA THR A 124 48.64 18.73 28.29
C THR A 124 48.55 18.72 26.75
N THR A 125 47.31 18.82 26.26
CA THR A 125 46.80 20.00 25.51
C THR A 125 47.69 20.65 24.44
N ALA A 126 47.32 20.49 23.17
CA ALA A 126 46.82 21.61 22.33
C ALA A 126 46.29 21.09 20.99
N SER A 127 45.09 21.54 20.59
CA SER A 127 44.63 21.49 19.20
C SER A 127 44.33 22.93 18.78
N ASN A 128 44.94 23.39 17.69
CA ASN A 128 44.84 24.78 17.26
C ASN A 128 43.49 25.03 16.57
N THR A 129 42.67 25.90 17.15
CA THR A 129 41.55 26.54 16.43
C THR A 129 42.09 27.56 15.43
N SER A 130 41.51 27.58 14.24
CA SER A 130 41.80 28.59 13.22
C SER A 130 41.28 29.98 13.60
N ALA A 131 42.04 31.02 13.23
CA ALA A 131 41.50 32.36 12.99
C ALA A 131 40.45 32.29 11.85
N ASP A 132 39.60 33.28 11.58
CA ASP A 132 39.71 34.74 11.75
C ASP A 132 38.26 35.33 11.83
N SER A 133 37.93 36.57 12.19
CA SER A 133 38.70 37.83 12.26
C SER A 133 38.09 38.87 13.25
N ASN A 134 38.85 39.96 13.47
CA ASN A 134 38.40 41.37 13.46
C ASN A 134 38.17 42.20 14.78
N VAL A 135 38.60 43.47 14.70
CA VAL A 135 38.29 44.70 15.48
C VAL A 135 38.51 44.77 17.02
N ALA A 136 39.74 45.12 17.40
CA ALA A 136 40.17 46.33 18.16
C ALA A 136 39.55 46.83 19.51
N THR A 137 40.46 47.43 20.30
CA THR A 137 40.32 48.57 21.27
C THR A 137 39.84 48.37 22.73
N THR A 138 40.85 48.25 23.62
CA THR A 138 41.14 49.05 24.85
C THR A 138 40.35 48.91 26.19
N ASN A 139 41.15 48.75 27.26
CA ASN A 139 41.01 49.28 28.65
C ASN A 139 39.94 48.63 29.58
N GLU A 140 40.07 48.59 30.93
CA GLU A 140 41.03 49.21 31.87
C GLU A 140 41.07 48.53 33.29
N VAL A 141 42.21 48.61 34.02
CA VAL A 141 42.35 48.91 35.50
C VAL A 141 41.70 47.94 36.58
N VAL A 142 42.21 47.65 37.81
CA VAL A 142 43.28 48.13 38.75
C VAL A 142 43.78 47.03 39.73
N ASN A 143 44.88 47.33 40.45
CA ASN A 143 45.27 46.90 41.83
C ASN A 143 45.72 45.45 42.15
N ALA A 144 46.54 45.18 43.19
CA ALA A 144 47.61 45.93 43.90
C ALA A 144 48.32 45.05 44.98
N SER A 145 49.65 45.22 45.21
CA SER A 145 50.45 44.70 46.36
C SER A 145 50.60 43.15 46.46
N ASN A 146 51.59 42.49 47.09
CA ASN A 146 52.88 42.79 47.80
C ASN A 146 53.63 41.43 48.09
N VAL A 147 54.91 41.28 48.47
CA VAL A 147 56.16 42.10 48.41
C VAL A 147 57.41 41.20 48.73
N GLU A 148 58.59 41.45 48.13
CA GLU A 148 59.99 41.08 48.53
C GLU A 148 60.41 39.61 48.86
N THR A 149 61.68 39.14 48.75
CA THR A 149 63.00 39.66 48.27
C THR A 149 63.89 38.43 47.87
N PRO A 150 65.10 38.57 47.27
CA PRO A 150 65.83 39.75 46.74
C PRO A 150 66.01 39.67 45.18
N THR A 151 67.10 39.92 44.41
CA THR A 151 68.55 40.21 44.62
C THR A 151 69.23 40.89 43.38
N ASN A 152 70.55 41.08 43.45
CA ASN A 152 71.55 41.41 42.41
C ASN A 152 71.31 40.84 40.99
N LYS A 153 71.67 41.50 39.86
CA LYS A 153 72.35 42.82 39.69
C LYS A 153 72.11 43.45 38.29
N ARG A 154 71.45 44.63 38.26
CA ARG A 154 71.46 45.78 37.29
C ARG A 154 71.36 45.54 35.75
N VAL A 155 70.47 46.16 34.94
CA VAL A 155 69.95 47.57 34.79
C VAL A 155 70.90 48.46 33.96
N ARG A 156 70.50 49.27 32.94
CA ARG A 156 69.29 50.10 32.61
C ARG A 156 69.10 50.14 31.04
N ARG A 157 67.96 50.38 30.35
CA ARG A 157 66.87 51.41 30.36
C ARG A 157 67.34 52.87 30.06
N SER A 158 66.65 53.79 29.34
CA SER A 158 65.49 53.73 28.39
C SER A 158 64.93 55.12 27.96
N VAL A 159 64.42 55.25 26.71
CA VAL A 159 63.09 55.83 26.31
C VAL A 159 62.82 57.37 26.17
N LEU A 160 62.23 57.72 25.00
CA LEU A 160 61.27 58.81 24.58
C LEU A 160 61.65 60.31 24.35
N ALA A 161 60.99 60.86 23.31
CA ALA A 161 60.12 62.08 23.30
C ALA A 161 60.50 63.37 22.50
N THR A 162 59.97 63.46 21.27
CA THR A 162 59.03 64.51 20.74
C THR A 162 59.42 66.01 20.59
N THR A 163 59.37 66.48 19.32
CA THR A 163 59.03 67.84 18.79
C THR A 163 59.82 69.13 19.13
N ASN A 164 60.05 69.91 18.06
CA ASN A 164 60.09 71.38 17.93
C ASN A 164 60.16 72.25 19.20
N SER A 165 61.32 72.86 19.46
CA SER A 165 61.44 74.32 19.66
C SER A 165 62.90 74.75 19.57
N THR A 166 63.15 75.96 19.08
CA THR A 166 64.39 76.68 19.41
C THR A 166 64.48 76.82 20.93
N THR A 167 65.62 76.44 21.51
CA THR A 167 65.89 76.54 22.96
C THR A 167 67.30 77.06 23.21
N LEU A 168 67.43 78.39 23.30
CA LEU A 168 68.58 79.04 23.93
C LEU A 168 68.72 78.53 25.37
N ASN A 169 69.94 78.22 25.82
CA ASN A 169 70.19 78.03 27.24
C ASN A 169 70.47 79.40 27.92
N SER A 170 70.47 79.42 29.26
CA SER A 170 70.41 80.64 30.08
C SER A 170 71.59 81.60 29.96
N ASN A 171 72.64 81.27 29.20
CA ASN A 171 73.82 82.11 29.00
C ASN A 171 73.92 82.72 27.59
N GLY A 172 72.93 82.49 26.70
CA GLY A 172 72.83 83.20 25.42
C GLY A 172 74.02 82.96 24.48
N GLN A 173 74.39 81.70 24.26
CA GLN A 173 75.40 81.31 23.28
C GLN A 173 74.79 80.42 22.19
N ASP A 174 75.28 80.60 20.97
CA ASP A 174 74.87 79.87 19.77
C ASP A 174 75.29 78.39 19.85
N ARG A 175 74.59 77.53 19.10
CA ARG A 175 74.95 76.12 18.89
C ARG A 175 75.03 75.70 17.42
N ASP A 176 74.65 76.55 16.46
CA ASP A 176 74.90 76.32 15.02
C ASP A 176 76.32 76.74 14.59
N SER A 177 77.29 76.54 15.49
CA SER A 177 78.69 76.31 15.12
C SER A 177 79.32 75.30 16.09
N GLY A 178 79.37 74.03 15.68
CA GLY A 178 80.20 73.03 16.35
C GLY A 178 81.65 73.52 16.41
N THR A 179 82.23 73.57 17.62
CA THR A 179 83.17 74.62 18.06
C THR A 179 84.30 74.96 17.09
N VAL A 180 84.04 75.87 16.15
CA VAL A 180 85.07 76.51 15.33
C VAL A 180 85.77 77.55 16.20
N VAL A 181 86.67 77.08 17.06
CA VAL A 181 87.68 77.92 17.71
C VAL A 181 88.47 78.59 16.59
N THR A 182 88.10 79.82 16.20
CA THR A 182 88.44 80.45 14.90
C THR A 182 89.96 80.42 14.67
N PRO A 183 90.49 79.42 13.94
CA PRO A 183 91.81 78.90 14.26
C PRO A 183 92.87 79.61 13.44
N LYS A 184 93.09 80.88 13.76
CA LYS A 184 93.96 81.78 13.02
C LYS A 184 95.44 81.47 13.27
N LYS A 185 95.96 80.51 12.51
CA LYS A 185 97.39 80.16 12.50
C LYS A 185 98.11 81.02 11.48
N VAL A 186 98.82 82.05 11.96
CA VAL A 186 99.70 82.92 11.17
C VAL A 186 101.12 82.33 11.19
N SER A 187 101.83 82.36 10.06
CA SER A 187 103.23 81.92 9.99
C SER A 187 104.20 82.95 10.60
N PRO A 188 105.45 82.56 10.93
CA PRO A 188 106.46 83.48 11.47
C PRO A 188 106.84 84.66 10.55
N ASP A 189 106.46 84.62 9.27
CA ASP A 189 106.62 85.74 8.33
C ASP A 189 105.63 86.90 8.56
N GLY A 190 104.58 86.68 9.37
CA GLY A 190 103.53 87.64 9.67
C GLY A 190 102.54 87.91 8.52
N VAL A 191 102.65 87.21 7.39
CA VAL A 191 101.85 87.48 6.17
C VAL A 191 100.92 86.33 5.82
N SER A 192 101.42 85.08 5.85
CA SER A 192 100.58 83.93 5.48
C SER A 192 99.76 83.45 6.70
N MET A 193 98.51 83.05 6.49
CA MET A 193 97.64 82.56 7.57
C MET A 193 96.58 81.58 7.07
N ILE A 194 96.15 80.67 7.93
CA ILE A 194 94.94 79.85 7.74
C ILE A 194 93.92 80.22 8.82
N GLN A 195 92.64 80.30 8.44
CA GLN A 195 91.51 80.58 9.33
C GLN A 195 90.27 79.81 8.82
N ILE A 196 89.56 79.10 9.69
CA ILE A 196 88.26 78.49 9.38
C ILE A 196 87.16 79.31 10.05
N GLY A 197 86.09 79.62 9.31
CA GLY A 197 85.01 80.50 9.76
C GLY A 197 85.46 81.95 10.04
N GLY A 198 84.56 82.72 10.67
CA GLY A 198 84.79 84.13 11.00
C GLY A 198 84.80 85.06 9.79
N GLU A 199 85.12 86.34 10.02
CA GLU A 199 85.22 87.33 8.93
C GLU A 199 86.42 87.05 8.01
N LYS A 200 86.23 87.33 6.72
CA LYS A 200 87.25 87.23 5.67
C LYS A 200 88.49 88.05 6.06
N PRO A 201 89.67 87.43 6.26
CA PRO A 201 90.84 88.15 6.75
C PRO A 201 91.37 89.18 5.73
N ALA A 202 91.85 90.31 6.25
CA ALA A 202 92.51 91.34 5.45
C ALA A 202 93.84 90.83 4.88
N VAL A 203 94.09 91.12 3.59
CA VAL A 203 95.29 90.70 2.86
C VAL A 203 96.35 91.79 2.93
N PRO A 204 97.56 91.53 3.46
CA PRO A 204 98.65 92.52 3.48
C PRO A 204 99.09 92.94 2.08
N SER A 205 99.74 94.11 1.97
CA SER A 205 100.33 94.57 0.70
C SER A 205 101.39 93.58 0.22
N GLY A 206 101.14 92.93 -0.92
CA GLY A 206 101.95 91.81 -1.40
C GLY A 206 101.52 90.43 -0.90
N GLY A 207 100.24 90.23 -0.58
CA GLY A 207 99.63 88.91 -0.32
C GLY A 207 98.52 88.53 -1.30
N TYR A 208 97.95 87.34 -1.11
CA TYR A 208 96.82 86.76 -1.85
C TYR A 208 95.86 86.03 -0.91
N LEU A 209 94.59 85.83 -1.30
CA LEU A 209 93.62 85.04 -0.52
C LEU A 209 93.03 83.87 -1.33
N VAL A 210 92.79 82.76 -0.64
CA VAL A 210 91.97 81.62 -1.09
C VAL A 210 90.82 81.42 -0.12
N THR A 211 89.64 81.12 -0.64
CA THR A 211 88.43 80.73 0.09
C THR A 211 87.99 79.33 -0.37
N MET A 212 87.58 78.46 0.54
CA MET A 212 87.19 77.09 0.22
C MET A 212 86.00 76.66 1.07
N ASN A 213 84.91 76.26 0.42
CA ASN A 213 83.71 75.75 1.07
C ASN A 213 83.70 74.21 1.01
N VAL A 214 83.38 73.54 2.11
CA VAL A 214 83.35 72.08 2.21
C VAL A 214 82.02 71.64 2.83
N THR A 215 81.28 70.78 2.12
CA THR A 215 79.93 70.31 2.46
C THR A 215 79.94 68.82 2.78
N PHE A 216 79.61 68.45 4.01
CA PHE A 216 79.45 67.06 4.43
C PHE A 216 77.96 66.69 4.48
N LYS A 217 77.56 65.58 3.87
CA LYS A 217 76.17 65.10 3.87
C LYS A 217 76.07 63.57 3.94
N SER A 218 74.91 63.08 4.33
CA SER A 218 74.51 61.70 4.16
C SER A 218 74.12 61.42 2.70
N ARG A 219 74.33 60.19 2.25
CA ARG A 219 73.85 59.73 0.94
C ARG A 219 72.32 59.59 0.91
N GLN A 220 71.71 59.15 2.01
CA GLN A 220 70.26 59.28 2.29
C GLN A 220 69.92 58.97 3.75
N GLY A 221 69.03 59.76 4.36
CA GLY A 221 68.64 59.65 5.76
C GLY A 221 69.61 60.32 6.74
N SER A 222 69.17 60.59 7.97
CA SER A 222 70.03 61.16 9.02
C SER A 222 70.95 60.09 9.61
N ILE A 223 72.25 60.37 9.63
CA ILE A 223 73.29 59.52 10.24
C ILE A 223 74.12 60.36 11.22
N HIS A 224 74.64 59.73 12.27
CA HIS A 224 75.53 60.39 13.22
C HIS A 224 77.01 60.12 12.88
N VAL A 225 77.84 61.15 12.88
CA VAL A 225 79.29 61.05 12.67
C VAL A 225 80.02 61.66 13.87
N SER A 226 80.41 60.79 14.81
CA SER A 226 81.01 61.16 16.10
C SER A 226 82.34 61.93 15.96
N ASN A 227 83.16 61.59 14.95
CA ASN A 227 84.45 62.22 14.71
C ASN A 227 84.79 62.21 13.22
N LEU A 228 85.24 63.34 12.67
CA LEU A 228 85.63 63.49 11.26
C LEU A 228 86.86 64.41 11.14
N PRO A 229 88.06 63.91 11.48
CA PRO A 229 89.28 64.72 11.49
C PRO A 229 89.66 65.13 10.07
N LEU A 230 89.74 66.43 9.79
CA LEU A 230 90.10 66.96 8.48
C LEU A 230 91.49 67.61 8.53
N GLN A 231 92.45 67.12 7.75
CA GLN A 231 93.75 67.75 7.56
C GLN A 231 93.75 68.63 6.31
N ILE A 232 94.21 69.87 6.45
CA ILE A 232 94.40 70.83 5.36
C ILE A 232 95.88 71.20 5.29
N ASN A 233 96.48 71.04 4.12
CA ASN A 233 97.92 71.22 3.87
C ASN A 233 98.20 72.54 3.14
N GLY A 234 98.78 73.53 3.82
CA GLY A 234 99.26 74.79 3.21
C GLY A 234 100.77 74.76 2.90
N VAL A 235 101.18 75.37 1.80
CA VAL A 235 102.56 75.31 1.26
C VAL A 235 103.21 76.70 1.21
N ASP A 236 104.34 76.86 1.89
CA ASP A 236 105.33 77.93 1.68
C ASP A 236 106.64 77.30 1.19
N THR A 237 107.38 77.99 0.32
CA THR A 237 108.57 77.47 -0.36
C THR A 237 109.89 77.94 0.23
N THR A 238 109.90 78.93 1.14
CA THR A 238 111.07 79.20 1.99
C THR A 238 111.18 78.15 3.10
N LYS A 239 112.12 77.20 2.94
CA LYS A 239 112.26 75.95 3.73
C LYS A 239 112.40 76.14 5.26
N ALA A 240 111.29 76.43 5.95
CA ALA A 240 111.17 76.37 7.41
C ALA A 240 109.73 76.18 7.94
N GLY A 241 108.73 75.83 7.10
CA GLY A 241 107.38 75.54 7.62
C GLY A 241 106.30 75.17 6.60
N ASN A 242 105.94 73.90 6.53
CA ASN A 242 104.63 73.49 6.00
C ASN A 242 103.54 73.86 7.01
N ILE A 243 102.46 74.51 6.58
CA ILE A 243 101.34 74.83 7.47
C ILE A 243 100.34 73.68 7.45
N TYR A 244 100.59 72.69 8.31
CA TYR A 244 99.58 71.70 8.66
C TYR A 244 98.51 72.33 9.55
N PHE A 245 97.24 72.14 9.17
CA PHE A 245 96.09 72.42 10.01
C PHE A 245 95.19 71.18 10.09
N ILE A 246 94.97 70.65 11.29
CA ILE A 246 94.06 69.51 11.53
C ILE A 246 92.87 70.02 12.32
N THR A 247 91.69 69.89 11.71
CA THR A 247 90.39 70.23 12.29
C THR A 247 89.85 69.03 13.04
N GLY A 248 89.33 69.23 14.26
CA GLY A 248 88.59 68.21 15.02
C GLY A 248 87.09 68.32 14.86
N ILE A 249 86.57 68.38 13.62
CA ILE A 249 85.12 68.43 13.40
C ILE A 249 84.54 67.10 13.90
N SER A 250 83.61 67.18 14.86
CA SER A 250 83.16 66.04 15.64
C SER A 250 81.72 66.23 16.10
N ASN A 251 81.01 65.11 16.30
CA ASN A 251 79.58 65.03 16.63
C ASN A 251 78.71 65.78 15.62
N ILE A 252 78.84 65.45 14.33
CA ILE A 252 77.99 65.99 13.27
C ILE A 252 76.86 65.01 12.97
N ASP A 253 75.61 65.46 13.07
CA ASP A 253 74.50 64.78 12.41
C ASP A 253 74.48 65.20 10.94
N LEU A 254 74.63 64.22 10.02
CA LEU A 254 74.59 64.45 8.58
C LEU A 254 73.25 63.98 8.02
N ASP A 255 72.55 64.87 7.32
CA ASP A 255 71.37 64.54 6.52
C ASP A 255 71.68 64.72 5.02
N THR A 256 70.67 64.65 4.15
CA THR A 256 70.84 64.84 2.69
C THR A 256 71.14 66.27 2.26
N THR A 257 70.97 67.27 3.14
CA THR A 257 71.19 68.69 2.84
C THR A 257 72.64 69.11 3.12
N GLY A 258 73.16 68.70 4.28
CA GLY A 258 74.58 68.75 4.62
C GLY A 258 75.09 70.02 5.30
N VAL A 259 76.16 69.86 6.06
CA VAL A 259 76.81 70.89 6.88
C VAL A 259 77.98 71.51 6.11
N ASN A 260 78.05 72.84 6.09
CA ASN A 260 78.98 73.62 5.27
C ASN A 260 80.04 74.35 6.12
N TYR A 261 81.30 74.27 5.72
CA TYR A 261 82.44 74.94 6.37
C TYR A 261 83.23 75.79 5.37
N THR A 262 83.44 77.07 5.68
CA THR A 262 84.28 77.98 4.88
C THR A 262 85.68 78.13 5.52
N ILE A 263 86.71 77.94 4.71
CA ILE A 263 88.13 78.05 5.06
C ILE A 263 88.76 79.20 4.26
N TYR A 264 89.49 80.07 4.93
CA TYR A 264 90.28 81.17 4.36
C TYR A 264 91.78 80.88 4.51
N LEU A 265 92.56 81.11 3.46
CA LEU A 265 94.01 81.00 3.46
C LEU A 265 94.64 82.24 2.81
N VAL A 266 95.41 83.02 3.56
CA VAL A 266 96.21 84.13 3.04
C VAL A 266 97.64 83.63 2.78
N THR A 267 98.24 84.02 1.67
CA THR A 267 99.63 83.67 1.30
C THR A 267 100.40 84.91 0.83
N LYS A 268 101.73 84.80 0.77
CA LYS A 268 102.62 85.85 0.28
C LYS A 268 102.77 85.81 -1.25
N ASN A 269 102.73 86.99 -1.88
CA ASN A 269 103.00 87.15 -3.32
C ASN A 269 104.53 87.24 -3.55
N THR A 270 105.04 86.48 -4.51
CA THR A 270 106.47 86.40 -4.84
C THR A 270 106.72 86.74 -6.30
N THR A 271 107.79 87.47 -6.59
CA THR A 271 108.14 88.08 -7.90
C THR A 271 108.35 87.10 -9.07
N SER A 272 108.10 85.81 -8.88
CA SER A 272 108.26 84.74 -9.87
C SER A 272 106.98 84.42 -10.67
N GLY A 273 105.84 85.03 -10.35
CA GLY A 273 104.58 84.82 -11.10
C GLY A 273 103.98 83.40 -11.00
N ALA A 274 104.45 82.58 -10.06
CA ALA A 274 103.89 81.27 -9.79
C ALA A 274 102.58 81.40 -9.01
N ASP A 275 101.47 80.95 -9.61
CA ASP A 275 100.17 80.84 -8.92
C ASP A 275 100.26 79.80 -7.79
N TYR A 276 100.13 80.25 -6.54
CA TYR A 276 100.01 79.35 -5.38
C TYR A 276 98.61 78.70 -5.35
N VAL A 277 98.45 77.60 -6.09
CA VAL A 277 97.19 76.85 -6.18
C VAL A 277 97.13 75.75 -5.12
N LEU A 278 96.11 75.81 -4.25
CA LEU A 278 95.66 74.62 -3.52
C LEU A 278 94.83 73.74 -4.47
N THR A 279 95.30 72.53 -4.74
CA THR A 279 94.53 71.50 -5.46
C THR A 279 93.51 70.86 -4.52
N ASN A 280 92.84 69.79 -4.94
CA ASN A 280 91.88 69.10 -4.06
C ASN A 280 92.61 68.15 -3.09
N ASP A 281 93.81 67.73 -3.48
CA ASP A 281 94.72 66.81 -2.77
C ASP A 281 95.32 67.45 -1.49
N ASN A 282 95.08 68.75 -1.29
CA ASN A 282 95.45 69.47 -0.07
C ASN A 282 94.52 69.15 1.13
N ILE A 283 93.38 68.48 0.92
CA ILE A 283 92.53 67.94 2.01
C ILE A 283 92.79 66.43 2.16
N VAL A 284 92.99 65.97 3.39
CA VAL A 284 93.18 64.55 3.74
C VAL A 284 92.38 64.23 5.01
N LEU A 285 91.78 63.04 5.11
CA LEU A 285 91.37 62.46 6.41
C LEU A 285 92.61 61.72 6.95
N PRO A 286 93.29 62.19 8.02
CA PRO A 286 94.53 61.59 8.47
C PRO A 286 94.26 60.18 9.01
N GLY A 287 94.79 59.18 8.31
CA GLY A 287 94.80 57.80 8.80
C GLY A 287 95.70 57.65 10.03
N ALA A 288 95.34 56.73 10.92
CA ALA A 288 96.07 56.45 12.15
C ALA A 288 97.42 55.72 11.91
N THR A 289 98.39 56.38 11.29
CA THR A 289 99.72 55.83 10.96
C THR A 289 100.84 56.86 11.00
N ALA A 290 101.98 56.45 11.60
CA ALA A 290 103.32 57.05 11.52
C ALA A 290 103.56 58.39 12.27
N ALA A 291 104.31 58.26 13.36
CA ALA A 291 104.74 59.30 14.29
C ALA A 291 105.52 60.49 13.68
N ASP A 292 105.17 61.70 14.13
CA ASP A 292 106.12 62.79 14.42
C ASP A 292 105.63 63.54 15.68
N THR A 293 106.55 64.00 16.54
CA THR A 293 106.24 64.36 17.94
C THR A 293 105.89 65.83 18.14
N ALA A 294 104.76 66.28 17.56
CA ALA A 294 104.23 67.63 17.78
C ALA A 294 102.70 67.79 17.58
N GLN A 295 101.88 66.80 18.00
CA GLN A 295 100.42 66.88 17.97
C GLN A 295 99.76 66.46 19.30
N PRO A 296 98.59 67.05 19.67
CA PRO A 296 97.75 66.54 20.73
C PRO A 296 96.98 65.28 20.29
N ASP A 297 96.63 64.42 21.24
CA ASP A 297 95.92 63.17 21.01
C ASP A 297 94.56 63.36 20.31
N LEU A 298 94.25 62.46 19.36
CA LEU A 298 92.92 62.26 18.81
C LEU A 298 92.42 60.85 19.19
N PRO A 299 91.18 60.69 19.71
CA PRO A 299 90.70 59.42 20.22
C PRO A 299 90.39 58.39 19.11
N ASN A 300 90.85 57.16 19.31
CA ASN A 300 90.64 56.02 18.41
C ASN A 300 89.30 55.30 18.67
N ASN A 301 88.18 55.90 18.27
CA ASN A 301 86.93 55.17 17.97
C ASN A 301 85.88 56.07 17.29
N ASP A 302 85.55 55.76 16.04
CA ASP A 302 84.20 55.63 15.46
C ASP A 302 84.30 55.69 13.92
N GLU A 303 83.89 54.62 13.23
CA GLU A 303 84.11 54.47 11.78
C GLU A 303 83.02 55.15 10.94
N GLY A 304 83.13 56.47 10.73
CA GLY A 304 82.30 57.21 9.78
C GLY A 304 82.70 56.95 8.32
N TYR A 305 81.95 56.13 7.59
CA TYR A 305 82.30 55.66 6.24
C TYR A 305 82.01 56.69 5.12
N VAL A 306 83.00 57.51 4.76
CA VAL A 306 82.94 58.37 3.56
C VAL A 306 82.82 57.50 2.29
N SER A 307 81.70 57.67 1.60
CA SER A 307 81.24 56.82 0.51
C SER A 307 81.42 57.44 -0.89
N LEU A 308 81.49 58.78 -0.99
CA LEU A 308 81.77 59.51 -2.24
C LEU A 308 82.30 60.93 -1.97
N VAL A 309 83.08 61.47 -2.92
CA VAL A 309 83.60 62.85 -2.93
C VAL A 309 83.40 63.47 -4.31
N THR A 310 82.95 64.73 -4.37
CA THR A 310 82.86 65.53 -5.61
C THR A 310 83.24 66.99 -5.34
N SER A 311 84.15 67.57 -6.14
CA SER A 311 84.46 69.01 -6.08
C SER A 311 83.70 69.79 -7.16
N VAL A 312 83.13 70.94 -6.83
CA VAL A 312 82.30 71.71 -7.76
C VAL A 312 82.73 73.18 -7.81
N ASN A 313 83.23 73.58 -8.98
CA ASN A 313 83.64 74.92 -9.39
C ASN A 313 84.86 75.53 -8.68
N THR A 314 85.55 76.41 -9.41
CA THR A 314 86.67 77.23 -8.92
C THR A 314 86.60 78.59 -9.62
N THR A 315 86.76 79.69 -8.87
CA THR A 315 86.64 81.06 -9.42
C THR A 315 87.86 81.90 -9.01
N LYS A 316 88.57 82.49 -9.96
CA LYS A 316 89.77 83.32 -9.73
C LYS A 316 89.52 84.78 -10.13
N THR A 317 89.98 85.70 -9.29
CA THR A 317 90.07 87.15 -9.55
C THR A 317 91.44 87.65 -9.09
N SER A 318 91.86 88.85 -9.48
CA SER A 318 93.25 89.32 -9.39
C SER A 318 93.93 89.15 -8.02
N ASN A 319 93.18 89.16 -6.92
CA ASN A 319 93.68 88.99 -5.54
C ASN A 319 92.95 87.88 -4.73
N ASN A 320 92.08 87.06 -5.34
CA ASN A 320 91.25 86.09 -4.60
C ASN A 320 90.81 84.87 -5.42
N LEU A 321 90.86 83.68 -4.81
CA LEU A 321 90.40 82.38 -5.35
C LEU A 321 89.26 81.78 -4.50
N VAL A 322 88.29 81.09 -5.10
CA VAL A 322 87.20 80.38 -4.39
C VAL A 322 87.03 78.93 -4.91
N LYS A 323 86.77 77.95 -4.03
CA LYS A 323 86.46 76.53 -4.35
C LYS A 323 85.27 75.98 -3.54
N ASN A 324 84.58 74.95 -4.03
CA ASN A 324 83.60 74.15 -3.24
C ASN A 324 83.82 72.63 -3.38
N ILE A 325 83.57 71.87 -2.31
CA ILE A 325 83.76 70.40 -2.21
C ILE A 325 82.56 69.78 -1.49
N VAL A 326 82.05 68.63 -1.95
CA VAL A 326 80.88 67.91 -1.41
C VAL A 326 81.24 66.44 -1.13
N ILE A 327 80.69 65.89 -0.04
CA ILE A 327 81.18 64.67 0.61
C ILE A 327 79.97 63.84 1.09
N GLU A 328 79.84 62.58 0.66
CA GLU A 328 78.70 61.70 0.98
C GLU A 328 79.11 60.51 1.87
N VAL A 329 78.27 60.10 2.81
CA VAL A 329 78.54 59.02 3.81
C VAL A 329 77.37 58.00 3.83
N ALA A 330 77.62 56.70 4.09
CA ALA A 330 76.60 55.64 4.07
C ALA A 330 76.90 54.40 4.96
N ASP A 331 75.86 53.66 5.36
CA ASP A 331 75.91 52.50 6.27
C ASP A 331 76.28 51.15 5.63
N ALA A 332 76.64 50.18 6.48
CA ALA A 332 76.87 48.76 6.17
C ALA A 332 75.57 48.00 5.80
N PRO A 333 75.65 46.81 5.16
CA PRO A 333 74.46 46.00 4.84
C PRO A 333 73.68 45.59 6.09
N ILE A 334 72.36 45.77 6.05
CA ILE A 334 71.42 45.35 7.09
C ILE A 334 70.55 44.22 6.53
N LEU A 335 70.66 43.02 7.11
CA LEU A 335 69.87 41.85 6.68
C LEU A 335 68.36 42.07 6.89
N THR A 336 67.53 41.50 6.03
CA THR A 336 66.08 41.35 6.29
C THR A 336 65.84 40.38 7.44
N ASP A 337 64.70 40.49 8.13
CA ASP A 337 64.43 39.63 9.29
C ASP A 337 64.29 38.14 8.90
N ALA A 338 63.83 37.86 7.68
CA ALA A 338 63.89 36.52 7.10
C ALA A 338 65.34 36.03 6.91
N ALA A 339 66.25 36.88 6.45
CA ALA A 339 67.67 36.52 6.36
C ALA A 339 68.32 36.34 7.75
N LYS A 340 67.96 37.16 8.75
CA LYS A 340 68.44 37.00 10.15
C LYS A 340 67.99 35.69 10.78
N ALA A 341 66.74 35.26 10.53
CA ALA A 341 66.22 33.97 10.99
C ALA A 341 66.87 32.78 10.28
N GLY A 342 67.40 33.01 9.07
CA GLY A 342 67.82 31.98 8.13
C GLY A 342 66.72 31.69 7.12
N ILE A 343 67.09 31.52 5.85
CA ILE A 343 66.12 31.23 4.79
C ILE A 343 66.13 29.75 4.43
N VAL A 344 64.95 29.23 4.07
CA VAL A 344 64.78 27.90 3.49
C VAL A 344 64.37 28.08 2.03
N VAL A 345 65.08 27.41 1.13
CA VAL A 345 64.91 27.52 -0.33
C VAL A 345 64.97 26.14 -0.97
N ARG A 346 64.37 25.96 -2.14
CA ARG A 346 64.41 24.67 -2.84
C ARG A 346 65.64 24.52 -3.70
N LYS A 347 65.99 23.27 -3.96
CA LYS A 347 66.99 22.87 -4.94
C LYS A 347 66.69 23.51 -6.31
N LYS A 348 67.65 24.27 -6.83
CA LYS A 348 67.60 25.11 -8.05
C LYS A 348 66.77 26.41 -7.96
N ASP A 349 66.27 26.82 -6.78
CA ASP A 349 65.64 28.14 -6.64
C ASP A 349 66.64 29.27 -7.01
N THR A 350 66.12 30.35 -7.60
CA THR A 350 66.91 31.50 -8.07
C THR A 350 66.84 32.64 -7.08
N LEU A 351 67.97 32.98 -6.44
CA LEU A 351 68.01 33.93 -5.33
C LEU A 351 68.69 35.25 -5.73
N LYS A 352 68.02 36.39 -5.51
CA LYS A 352 68.56 37.72 -5.79
C LYS A 352 69.12 38.35 -4.52
N VAL A 353 70.32 38.91 -4.60
CA VAL A 353 71.02 39.45 -3.43
C VAL A 353 70.25 40.59 -2.70
N GLY A 354 69.52 41.42 -3.45
CA GLY A 354 68.77 42.55 -2.89
C GLY A 354 67.59 42.16 -2.01
N ASP A 355 66.99 41.00 -2.23
CA ASP A 355 65.79 40.53 -1.52
C ASP A 355 66.08 40.20 -0.04
N TYR A 356 67.36 40.19 0.36
CA TYR A 356 67.85 39.82 1.69
C TYR A 356 68.50 40.99 2.46
N VAL A 357 68.50 42.21 1.91
CA VAL A 357 69.10 43.41 2.53
C VAL A 357 68.09 44.56 2.56
N THR A 358 67.73 45.06 3.75
CA THR A 358 66.72 46.11 3.91
C THR A 358 67.16 47.46 3.34
N ASN A 359 68.45 47.79 3.44
CA ASN A 359 69.04 49.02 2.91
C ASN A 359 69.67 48.85 1.52
N ALA A 360 69.25 47.84 0.73
CA ALA A 360 69.84 47.53 -0.57
C ALA A 360 69.90 48.71 -1.55
N GLY A 361 68.89 49.60 -1.54
CA GLY A 361 68.84 50.80 -2.38
C GLY A 361 69.68 51.99 -1.91
N GLN A 362 70.21 51.95 -0.67
CA GLN A 362 71.02 53.03 -0.09
C GLN A 362 72.53 52.81 -0.35
N ILE A 363 72.94 51.54 -0.46
CA ILE A 363 74.32 51.11 -0.71
C ILE A 363 74.67 51.29 -2.20
N PRO A 364 75.89 51.72 -2.58
CA PRO A 364 76.24 51.96 -3.99
C PRO A 364 76.16 50.72 -4.90
N LEU A 365 76.54 49.55 -4.38
CA LEU A 365 76.41 48.25 -5.04
C LEU A 365 76.32 47.14 -3.98
N VAL A 366 75.33 46.25 -4.13
CA VAL A 366 75.16 45.06 -3.28
C VAL A 366 75.36 43.80 -4.12
N THR A 367 76.22 42.89 -3.67
CA THR A 367 76.61 41.66 -4.37
C THR A 367 76.70 40.47 -3.42
N TRP A 368 76.56 39.25 -3.93
CA TRP A 368 76.90 38.06 -3.15
C TRP A 368 78.42 38.02 -2.94
N GLY A 369 78.89 38.04 -1.69
CA GLY A 369 80.27 37.71 -1.35
C GLY A 369 80.51 36.20 -1.34
N LYS A 370 79.49 35.46 -0.90
CA LYS A 370 79.36 34.02 -1.08
C LYS A 370 77.89 33.71 -1.34
N ALA A 371 77.56 33.42 -2.60
CA ALA A 371 76.23 32.93 -2.95
C ALA A 371 76.03 31.51 -2.38
N PRO A 372 74.83 31.17 -1.86
CA PRO A 372 74.51 29.78 -1.55
C PRO A 372 74.39 28.98 -2.86
N ASN A 373 74.89 27.76 -2.87
CA ASN A 373 74.75 26.87 -4.03
C ASN A 373 73.41 26.12 -3.94
N THR A 374 72.37 26.65 -4.58
CA THR A 374 71.04 26.01 -4.59
C THR A 374 70.99 24.69 -5.38
N SER A 375 72.06 24.24 -6.03
CA SER A 375 72.13 22.87 -6.58
C SER A 375 72.44 21.81 -5.52
N ASN A 376 73.07 22.21 -4.39
CA ASN A 376 73.50 21.31 -3.33
C ASN A 376 72.55 21.40 -2.13
N VAL A 377 71.98 20.27 -1.73
CA VAL A 377 71.05 20.14 -0.60
C VAL A 377 71.81 20.28 0.74
N GLY A 378 71.14 20.84 1.75
CA GLY A 378 71.63 20.96 3.12
C GLY A 378 71.90 22.40 3.57
N ASN A 379 72.38 22.52 4.81
CA ASN A 379 72.66 23.80 5.46
C ASN A 379 73.95 24.45 4.95
N GLN A 380 73.85 25.71 4.54
CA GLN A 380 74.93 26.51 3.97
C GLN A 380 75.03 27.88 4.66
N LYS A 381 76.23 28.47 4.57
CA LYS A 381 76.48 29.87 4.93
C LYS A 381 76.55 30.72 3.67
N ALA A 382 75.66 31.70 3.56
CA ALA A 382 75.67 32.72 2.53
C ALA A 382 76.20 34.05 3.10
N THR A 383 76.84 34.84 2.25
CA THR A 383 77.42 36.13 2.64
C THR A 383 77.06 37.19 1.62
N ILE A 384 76.48 38.30 2.08
CA ILE A 384 76.13 39.45 1.23
C ILE A 384 77.08 40.59 1.52
N GLN A 385 77.45 41.31 0.46
CA GLN A 385 78.49 42.32 0.46
C GLN A 385 77.96 43.66 -0.05
N GLY A 386 78.15 44.71 0.75
CA GLY A 386 78.04 46.10 0.32
C GLY A 386 79.40 46.60 -0.16
N THR A 387 79.41 47.27 -1.30
CA THR A 387 80.63 47.73 -1.98
C THR A 387 80.68 49.26 -2.01
N TYR A 388 81.80 49.84 -1.58
CA TYR A 388 81.95 51.28 -1.35
C TYR A 388 83.16 51.84 -2.12
N ASN A 389 82.96 53.00 -2.76
CA ASN A 389 83.96 53.68 -3.59
C ASN A 389 84.71 54.76 -2.80
N GLY A 390 85.25 54.37 -1.64
CA GLY A 390 86.02 55.23 -0.74
C GLY A 390 86.98 54.43 0.13
N GLY A 391 88.21 54.95 0.29
CA GLY A 391 89.21 54.42 1.20
C GLY A 391 89.18 55.16 2.55
N LEU A 392 89.59 54.49 3.62
CA LEU A 392 89.54 55.02 4.99
C LEU A 392 90.46 56.23 5.27
N THR A 393 91.44 56.56 4.41
CA THR A 393 92.57 57.44 4.80
C THR A 393 93.16 58.36 3.71
N SER A 394 92.60 58.46 2.50
CA SER A 394 93.12 59.43 1.49
C SER A 394 92.09 59.81 0.43
N TRP A 395 92.28 61.01 -0.15
CA TRP A 395 91.30 61.73 -0.98
C TRP A 395 91.56 61.65 -2.49
N THR A 396 92.41 60.71 -2.92
CA THR A 396 92.75 60.49 -4.33
C THR A 396 91.63 59.76 -5.08
N TYR A 397 91.15 60.36 -6.16
CA TYR A 397 90.13 59.78 -7.04
C TYR A 397 90.68 58.54 -7.79
N GLY A 398 90.30 57.35 -7.30
CA GLY A 398 90.56 56.05 -7.93
C GLY A 398 91.59 55.17 -7.19
N GLY A 399 91.28 53.88 -7.07
CA GLY A 399 92.25 52.87 -6.61
C GLY A 399 91.65 51.66 -5.89
N THR A 400 91.07 51.87 -4.71
CA THR A 400 90.81 50.80 -3.73
C THR A 400 89.36 50.74 -3.26
N THR A 401 88.63 49.75 -3.76
CA THR A 401 87.30 49.36 -3.29
C THR A 401 87.34 48.78 -1.87
N LYS A 402 86.39 49.15 -1.01
CA LYS A 402 86.17 48.50 0.29
C LYS A 402 84.81 47.79 0.32
N VAL A 403 84.75 46.71 1.09
CA VAL A 403 83.63 45.75 1.10
C VAL A 403 83.26 45.41 2.53
N GLN A 404 81.99 45.60 2.90
CA GLN A 404 81.43 45.16 4.19
C GLN A 404 80.54 43.95 3.98
N SER A 405 80.65 42.94 4.87
CA SER A 405 80.02 41.62 4.71
C SER A 405 79.08 41.28 5.87
N GLN A 406 77.92 40.71 5.55
CA GLN A 406 77.03 40.06 6.53
C GLN A 406 76.84 38.58 6.17
N GLU A 407 76.91 37.69 7.15
CA GLU A 407 76.66 36.25 6.97
C GLU A 407 75.29 35.85 7.51
N PHE A 408 74.63 34.89 6.84
CA PHE A 408 73.41 34.24 7.34
C PHE A 408 73.30 32.79 6.87
N ASN A 409 72.31 32.09 7.42
CA ASN A 409 72.06 30.67 7.16
C ASN A 409 71.11 30.49 5.96
N VAL A 410 71.40 29.49 5.13
CA VAL A 410 70.54 29.06 4.01
C VAL A 410 70.39 27.55 4.07
N GLU A 411 69.17 27.04 4.25
CA GLU A 411 68.85 25.62 4.05
C GLU A 411 68.37 25.42 2.61
N VAL A 412 69.02 24.51 1.87
CA VAL A 412 68.59 24.11 0.52
C VAL A 412 67.92 22.73 0.57
N THR A 413 66.67 22.60 0.13
CA THR A 413 65.86 21.38 0.34
C THR A 413 65.51 20.63 -0.96
N ASP A 414 65.40 19.30 -0.88
CA ASP A 414 65.16 18.38 -2.00
C ASP A 414 63.69 17.97 -2.14
N ALA A 415 62.83 18.97 -2.33
CA ALA A 415 61.38 18.78 -2.46
C ALA A 415 60.96 17.88 -3.65
N ASP A 416 61.86 17.64 -4.62
CA ASP A 416 61.64 16.78 -5.80
C ASP A 416 61.31 15.32 -5.38
N ALA A 417 61.91 14.83 -4.29
CA ALA A 417 61.67 13.47 -3.77
C ALA A 417 60.25 13.32 -3.20
N LEU A 418 59.82 14.26 -2.35
CA LEU A 418 58.47 14.31 -1.80
C LEU A 418 57.42 14.47 -2.90
N PHE A 419 57.67 15.30 -3.92
CA PHE A 419 56.77 15.46 -5.06
C PHE A 419 56.55 14.16 -5.82
N THR A 420 57.61 13.36 -6.00
CA THR A 420 57.55 12.07 -6.69
C THR A 420 56.68 11.07 -5.93
N THR A 421 56.90 10.93 -4.61
CA THR A 421 56.06 10.10 -3.74
C THR A 421 54.61 10.58 -3.70
N PHE A 422 54.38 11.90 -3.58
CA PHE A 422 53.04 12.50 -3.58
C PHE A 422 52.31 12.22 -4.90
N ARG A 423 52.96 12.45 -6.05
CA ARG A 423 52.41 12.12 -7.38
C ARG A 423 52.04 10.66 -7.51
N GLY A 424 52.89 9.74 -7.03
CA GLY A 424 52.61 8.31 -7.00
C GLY A 424 51.37 7.94 -6.19
N SER A 425 51.15 8.61 -5.05
CA SER A 425 50.00 8.34 -4.17
C SER A 425 48.62 8.68 -4.77
N GLN A 426 48.58 9.48 -5.84
CA GLN A 426 47.30 9.96 -6.41
C GLN A 426 46.44 8.83 -6.99
N SER A 427 47.05 7.76 -7.52
CA SER A 427 46.33 6.59 -8.01
C SER A 427 45.87 5.64 -6.90
N THR A 428 46.54 5.65 -5.74
CA THR A 428 46.25 4.76 -4.61
C THR A 428 44.79 4.85 -4.15
N LYS A 429 44.15 6.03 -4.23
CA LYS A 429 42.74 6.24 -3.88
C LYS A 429 41.74 5.44 -4.72
N TYR A 430 42.14 4.98 -5.89
CA TYR A 430 41.32 4.18 -6.80
C TYR A 430 41.66 2.68 -6.71
N SER A 431 42.60 2.30 -5.85
CA SER A 431 42.95 0.89 -5.60
C SER A 431 41.95 0.20 -4.66
N ASN A 432 41.81 -1.11 -4.83
CA ASN A 432 41.11 -1.97 -3.87
C ASN A 432 41.73 -1.88 -2.47
N ASN A 433 43.07 -1.84 -2.38
CA ASN A 433 43.79 -1.71 -1.12
C ASN A 433 43.37 -0.47 -0.33
N TYR A 434 43.10 0.65 -1.00
CA TYR A 434 42.52 1.81 -0.34
C TYR A 434 41.02 1.65 -0.07
N LYS A 435 40.21 1.24 -1.07
CA LYS A 435 38.75 1.17 -0.93
C LYS A 435 38.34 0.34 0.29
N TYR A 436 38.89 -0.87 0.42
CA TYR A 436 38.50 -1.83 1.47
C TYR A 436 39.39 -1.79 2.72
N ALA A 437 40.31 -0.83 2.84
CA ALA A 437 41.12 -0.67 4.05
C ALA A 437 40.27 -0.33 5.28
N SER A 438 40.85 -0.55 6.45
CA SER A 438 40.30 -0.09 7.73
C SER A 438 40.16 1.44 7.74
N ALA A 439 39.12 1.96 8.40
CA ALA A 439 38.70 3.36 8.25
C ALA A 439 39.72 4.37 8.80
N ASP A 440 40.42 3.99 9.87
CA ASP A 440 41.58 4.66 10.45
C ASP A 440 42.74 4.76 9.46
N LYS A 441 43.04 3.66 8.73
CA LYS A 441 44.13 3.61 7.74
C LYS A 441 43.84 4.44 6.51
N ARG A 442 42.60 4.45 6.01
CA ARG A 442 42.18 5.41 4.97
C ARG A 442 42.39 6.86 5.43
N ALA A 443 41.94 7.19 6.65
CA ALA A 443 42.09 8.53 7.20
C ALA A 443 43.56 8.93 7.44
N ALA A 444 44.41 7.99 7.85
CA ALA A 444 45.85 8.18 7.97
C ALA A 444 46.51 8.47 6.61
N PHE A 445 46.14 7.71 5.57
CA PHE A 445 46.60 7.96 4.20
C PHE A 445 46.11 9.30 3.65
N ASP A 446 44.82 9.65 3.82
CA ASP A 446 44.27 10.96 3.46
C ASP A 446 45.03 12.11 4.13
N THR A 447 45.33 11.96 5.43
CA THR A 447 46.06 12.95 6.22
C THR A 447 47.51 13.05 5.74
N ALA A 448 48.19 11.94 5.50
CA ALA A 448 49.57 11.92 5.01
C ALA A 448 49.68 12.52 3.59
N GLN A 449 48.73 12.21 2.69
CA GLN A 449 48.66 12.79 1.35
C GLN A 449 48.42 14.30 1.41
N LYS A 450 47.52 14.77 2.29
CA LYS A 450 47.29 16.20 2.52
C LYS A 450 48.54 16.89 3.07
N ASN A 451 49.19 16.31 4.07
CA ASN A 451 50.39 16.88 4.69
C ASN A 451 51.56 16.95 3.70
N ALA A 452 51.75 15.90 2.87
CA ALA A 452 52.71 15.91 1.77
C ALA A 452 52.42 17.00 0.74
N ALA A 453 51.14 17.21 0.38
CA ALA A 453 50.74 18.31 -0.50
C ALA A 453 51.03 19.68 0.11
N THR A 454 50.78 19.88 1.41
CA THR A 454 51.06 21.14 2.12
C THR A 454 52.56 21.41 2.23
N ALA A 455 53.35 20.42 2.64
CA ALA A 455 54.82 20.50 2.72
C ALA A 455 55.43 20.81 1.34
N TYR A 456 54.90 20.22 0.26
CA TYR A 456 55.32 20.52 -1.12
C TYR A 456 54.73 21.83 -1.68
N ALA A 457 53.64 22.37 -1.15
CA ALA A 457 53.14 23.70 -1.55
C ALA A 457 54.01 24.84 -0.97
N GLN A 458 54.45 24.71 0.28
CA GLN A 458 55.21 25.75 0.98
C GLN A 458 56.70 25.70 0.60
N HIS A 459 57.23 26.76 -0.04
CA HIS A 459 58.64 26.80 -0.46
C HIS A 459 59.64 26.86 0.72
N SER A 460 59.21 27.31 1.90
CA SER A 460 60.04 27.44 3.10
C SER A 460 60.03 26.21 4.03
N THR A 461 59.52 25.07 3.59
CA THR A 461 59.47 23.83 4.39
C THR A 461 60.88 23.25 4.55
N SER A 462 61.30 22.92 5.77
CA SER A 462 62.64 22.38 6.04
C SER A 462 62.86 21.01 5.40
N GLN A 463 64.12 20.60 5.25
CA GLN A 463 64.45 19.26 4.74
C GLN A 463 63.88 18.16 5.67
N ALA A 464 63.95 18.39 6.99
CA ALA A 464 63.45 17.43 7.98
C ALA A 464 61.92 17.25 7.88
N ASP A 465 61.17 18.33 7.65
CA ASP A 465 59.72 18.28 7.45
C ASP A 465 59.34 17.64 6.10
N ILE A 466 60.12 17.89 5.06
CA ILE A 466 59.97 17.26 3.73
C ILE A 466 60.18 15.73 3.82
N ASP A 467 61.24 15.30 4.50
CA ASP A 467 61.54 13.87 4.69
C ASP A 467 60.51 13.20 5.62
N ALA A 468 60.09 13.87 6.69
CA ALA A 468 59.03 13.37 7.57
C ALA A 468 57.69 13.22 6.84
N ALA A 469 57.30 14.18 6.00
CA ALA A 469 56.09 14.09 5.18
C ALA A 469 56.16 12.97 4.14
N LYS A 470 57.35 12.76 3.54
CA LYS A 470 57.61 11.67 2.58
C LYS A 470 57.48 10.30 3.25
N VAL A 471 58.15 10.11 4.39
CA VAL A 471 58.13 8.86 5.16
C VAL A 471 56.73 8.58 5.71
N ALA A 472 55.99 9.60 6.17
CA ALA A 472 54.61 9.44 6.63
C ALA A 472 53.68 8.96 5.50
N LEU A 473 53.83 9.50 4.28
CA LEU A 473 53.04 9.06 3.12
C LEU A 473 53.44 7.66 2.64
N GLU A 474 54.73 7.35 2.58
CA GLU A 474 55.21 6.00 2.23
C GLU A 474 54.74 4.94 3.23
N LYS A 475 54.79 5.24 4.54
CA LYS A 475 54.24 4.36 5.57
C LYS A 475 52.72 4.23 5.44
N ALA A 476 52.00 5.32 5.26
CA ALA A 476 50.53 5.27 5.17
C ALA A 476 50.03 4.56 3.89
N ILE A 477 50.81 4.52 2.81
CA ILE A 477 50.56 3.66 1.64
C ILE A 477 50.74 2.18 2.00
N ALA A 478 51.83 1.85 2.70
CA ALA A 478 52.16 0.47 3.07
C ALA A 478 51.28 -0.10 4.20
N ASP A 479 50.72 0.75 5.06
CA ASP A 479 49.81 0.35 6.15
C ASP A 479 48.41 -0.06 5.64
N LEU A 480 48.02 0.36 4.42
CA LEU A 480 46.71 0.03 3.81
C LEU A 480 46.53 -1.49 3.69
N ASP A 481 45.39 -1.96 4.18
CA ASP A 481 45.06 -3.37 4.38
C ASP A 481 43.84 -3.84 3.59
N GLY A 482 43.31 -3.06 2.64
CA GLY A 482 42.16 -3.46 1.83
C GLY A 482 42.38 -4.74 1.03
N ASP A 483 43.61 -5.00 0.56
CA ASP A 483 43.95 -6.24 -0.13
C ASP A 483 44.04 -7.43 0.85
N GLN A 484 44.40 -7.18 2.12
CA GLN A 484 44.34 -8.19 3.19
C GLN A 484 42.89 -8.45 3.64
N ASN A 485 42.06 -7.41 3.68
CA ASN A 485 40.63 -7.50 3.96
C ASN A 485 39.88 -8.22 2.81
N ILE A 486 40.36 -8.12 1.56
CA ILE A 486 39.93 -8.97 0.44
C ILE A 486 40.46 -10.40 0.58
N ALA A 487 41.71 -10.62 1.01
CA ALA A 487 42.19 -11.98 1.29
C ALA A 487 41.34 -12.67 2.39
N ASN A 488 40.85 -11.89 3.35
CA ASN A 488 39.91 -12.33 4.40
C ASN A 488 38.44 -12.45 3.92
N ILE A 489 38.15 -12.38 2.61
CA ILE A 489 36.79 -12.51 2.06
C ILE A 489 36.11 -13.82 2.48
N ASP A 490 36.86 -14.88 2.74
CA ASP A 490 36.32 -16.17 3.19
C ASP A 490 35.59 -16.06 4.54
N GLY A 491 35.96 -15.11 5.40
CA GLY A 491 35.22 -14.79 6.63
C GLY A 491 33.86 -14.14 6.35
N PHE A 492 33.79 -13.25 5.35
CA PHE A 492 32.53 -12.69 4.86
C PHE A 492 31.67 -13.77 4.19
N LYS A 493 32.27 -14.63 3.35
CA LYS A 493 31.57 -15.75 2.68
C LYS A 493 31.00 -16.73 3.69
N THR A 494 31.75 -17.09 4.72
CA THR A 494 31.29 -17.95 5.83
C THR A 494 30.10 -17.28 6.54
N SER A 495 30.23 -16.02 6.92
CA SER A 495 29.16 -15.27 7.60
C SER A 495 27.87 -15.15 6.76
N ALA A 496 28.00 -14.97 5.44
CA ALA A 496 26.88 -14.91 4.52
C ALA A 496 26.23 -16.29 4.28
N LYS A 497 27.03 -17.36 4.18
CA LYS A 497 26.54 -18.76 4.12
C LYS A 497 25.77 -19.13 5.39
N ASP A 498 26.31 -18.81 6.55
CA ASP A 498 25.68 -18.99 7.86
C ASP A 498 24.37 -18.20 7.99
N ALA A 499 24.21 -17.09 7.27
CA ALA A 499 22.96 -16.33 7.22
C ALA A 499 21.96 -16.97 6.23
N ILE A 500 22.42 -17.44 5.06
CA ILE A 500 21.61 -18.16 4.06
C ILE A 500 21.06 -19.48 4.62
N ASP A 501 21.84 -20.19 5.44
CA ASP A 501 21.36 -21.42 6.10
C ASP A 501 20.19 -21.16 7.06
N LYS A 502 20.17 -19.99 7.71
CA LYS A 502 19.11 -19.54 8.63
C LYS A 502 17.87 -18.96 7.93
N LEU A 503 17.87 -18.86 6.59
CA LEU A 503 16.68 -18.46 5.83
C LEU A 503 15.67 -19.62 5.84
N GLU A 504 14.47 -19.40 6.38
CA GLU A 504 13.52 -20.47 6.69
C GLU A 504 12.60 -20.86 5.52
N ASN A 505 12.46 -20.01 4.50
CA ASN A 505 11.47 -20.16 3.42
C ASN A 505 12.08 -20.68 2.11
N LEU A 506 13.35 -20.38 1.80
CA LEU A 506 14.09 -20.99 0.66
C LEU A 506 14.08 -22.52 0.70
N ASN A 507 14.07 -23.15 -0.48
CA ASN A 507 14.35 -24.58 -0.64
C ASN A 507 15.86 -24.86 -0.76
N ASP A 508 16.26 -26.13 -0.71
CA ASP A 508 17.68 -26.52 -0.69
C ASP A 508 18.41 -26.18 -2.00
N ALA A 509 17.71 -26.21 -3.15
CA ALA A 509 18.28 -25.83 -4.44
C ALA A 509 18.55 -24.30 -4.54
N GLN A 510 17.62 -23.49 -4.03
CA GLN A 510 17.78 -22.03 -3.90
C GLN A 510 18.89 -21.69 -2.89
N LYS A 511 18.97 -22.40 -1.77
CA LYS A 511 20.09 -22.24 -0.80
C LYS A 511 21.43 -22.59 -1.43
N ALA A 512 21.52 -23.68 -2.20
CA ALA A 512 22.74 -24.06 -2.90
C ALA A 512 23.20 -22.97 -3.89
N ALA A 513 22.29 -22.49 -4.76
CA ALA A 513 22.60 -21.42 -5.71
C ALA A 513 22.96 -20.09 -5.02
N ALA A 514 22.31 -19.75 -3.90
CA ALA A 514 22.66 -18.57 -3.10
C ALA A 514 24.07 -18.67 -2.50
N LYS A 515 24.49 -19.85 -2.04
CA LYS A 515 25.86 -20.08 -1.54
C LYS A 515 26.90 -20.07 -2.67
N GLU A 516 26.56 -20.60 -3.86
CA GLU A 516 27.41 -20.53 -5.06
C GLU A 516 27.62 -19.08 -5.53
N ALA A 517 26.59 -18.24 -5.46
CA ALA A 517 26.70 -16.80 -5.72
C ALA A 517 27.61 -16.09 -4.69
N VAL A 518 27.56 -16.48 -3.41
CA VAL A 518 28.49 -16.02 -2.37
C VAL A 518 29.92 -16.48 -2.63
N ASP A 519 30.13 -17.73 -3.06
CA ASP A 519 31.47 -18.24 -3.40
C ASP A 519 32.06 -17.58 -4.64
N SER A 520 31.23 -17.27 -5.63
CA SER A 520 31.61 -16.56 -6.86
C SER A 520 31.98 -15.10 -6.63
N ALA A 521 31.61 -14.51 -5.48
CA ALA A 521 31.91 -13.11 -5.19
C ALA A 521 33.41 -12.88 -4.90
N THR A 522 33.97 -11.85 -5.51
CA THR A 522 35.38 -11.44 -5.38
C THR A 522 35.59 -10.21 -4.51
N THR A 523 34.53 -9.64 -3.94
CA THR A 523 34.55 -8.48 -3.03
C THR A 523 33.52 -8.63 -1.90
N PRO A 524 33.73 -8.01 -0.73
CA PRO A 524 32.74 -8.00 0.36
C PRO A 524 31.37 -7.43 -0.07
N ASP A 525 31.37 -6.38 -0.91
CA ASP A 525 30.16 -5.80 -1.50
C ASP A 525 29.36 -6.85 -2.28
N GLY A 526 30.04 -7.68 -3.08
CA GLY A 526 29.43 -8.78 -3.85
C GLY A 526 28.86 -9.89 -2.98
N VAL A 527 29.57 -10.27 -1.91
CA VAL A 527 29.07 -11.23 -0.90
C VAL A 527 27.78 -10.71 -0.25
N THR A 528 27.78 -9.43 0.13
CA THR A 528 26.62 -8.76 0.73
C THR A 528 25.44 -8.68 -0.25
N ALA A 529 25.70 -8.42 -1.54
CA ALA A 529 24.67 -8.41 -2.58
C ALA A 529 24.06 -9.81 -2.80
N ALA A 530 24.86 -10.88 -2.81
CA ALA A 530 24.38 -12.25 -2.90
C ALA A 530 23.51 -12.64 -1.70
N GLN A 531 23.96 -12.33 -0.47
CA GLN A 531 23.18 -12.53 0.75
C GLN A 531 21.84 -11.79 0.71
N ASN A 532 21.85 -10.49 0.35
CA ASN A 532 20.62 -9.69 0.25
C ASN A 532 19.66 -10.21 -0.82
N THR A 533 20.19 -10.76 -1.92
CA THR A 533 19.38 -11.41 -2.97
C THR A 533 18.69 -12.66 -2.42
N ALA A 534 19.41 -13.50 -1.68
CA ALA A 534 18.85 -14.68 -1.02
C ALA A 534 17.76 -14.32 0.01
N THR A 535 18.02 -13.33 0.88
CA THR A 535 17.02 -12.82 1.84
C THR A 535 15.78 -12.23 1.15
N SER A 536 15.96 -11.55 0.01
CA SER A 536 14.83 -11.03 -0.78
C SER A 536 14.04 -12.14 -1.48
N LEU A 537 14.68 -13.25 -1.86
CA LEU A 537 14.00 -14.44 -2.38
C LEU A 537 13.25 -15.19 -1.27
N ASP A 538 13.83 -15.28 -0.07
CA ASP A 538 13.21 -15.93 1.10
C ASP A 538 11.87 -15.30 1.47
N GLY A 539 11.78 -13.96 1.51
CA GLY A 539 10.50 -13.26 1.72
C GLY A 539 9.44 -13.62 0.68
N LYS A 540 9.81 -13.72 -0.60
CA LYS A 540 8.89 -14.13 -1.69
C LYS A 540 8.49 -15.61 -1.59
N MET A 541 9.40 -16.46 -1.12
CA MET A 541 9.11 -17.87 -0.83
C MET A 541 8.16 -18.02 0.34
N SER A 542 8.25 -17.13 1.35
CA SER A 542 7.28 -17.05 2.45
C SER A 542 5.90 -16.64 1.92
N ASP A 543 5.84 -15.58 1.09
CA ASP A 543 4.59 -15.14 0.43
C ASP A 543 3.95 -16.25 -0.44
N LEU A 544 4.76 -17.05 -1.14
CA LEU A 544 4.29 -18.19 -1.92
C LEU A 544 3.78 -19.33 -1.03
N SER A 545 4.53 -19.71 0.00
CA SER A 545 4.15 -20.72 0.99
C SER A 545 2.83 -20.36 1.68
N ASN A 546 2.68 -19.11 2.12
CA ASN A 546 1.44 -18.59 2.69
C ASN A 546 0.26 -18.66 1.71
N SER A 547 0.49 -18.50 0.39
CA SER A 547 -0.58 -18.60 -0.62
C SER A 547 -1.11 -20.03 -0.86
N VAL A 548 -0.35 -21.06 -0.46
CA VAL A 548 -0.76 -22.48 -0.51
C VAL A 548 -1.03 -23.09 0.88
N ALA A 549 -1.01 -22.29 1.94
CA ALA A 549 -1.20 -22.77 3.31
C ALA A 549 -2.65 -23.18 3.64
N ASP A 550 -3.64 -22.72 2.87
CA ASP A 550 -5.08 -23.00 3.08
C ASP A 550 -5.70 -23.83 1.94
N VAL A 551 -4.90 -24.62 1.23
CA VAL A 551 -5.33 -25.49 0.13
C VAL A 551 -6.44 -26.45 0.56
N ASP A 552 -6.25 -27.18 1.66
CA ASP A 552 -7.27 -28.15 2.13
C ASP A 552 -8.58 -27.46 2.54
N ALA A 553 -8.48 -26.29 3.17
CA ALA A 553 -9.65 -25.48 3.53
C ALA A 553 -10.37 -24.91 2.29
N THR A 554 -9.61 -24.58 1.23
CA THR A 554 -10.17 -24.16 -0.06
C THR A 554 -10.86 -25.33 -0.75
N LYS A 555 -10.23 -26.51 -0.82
CA LYS A 555 -10.82 -27.71 -1.45
C LYS A 555 -12.02 -28.27 -0.69
N ALA A 556 -12.10 -28.05 0.61
CA ALA A 556 -13.27 -28.38 1.43
C ALA A 556 -14.39 -27.32 1.40
N SER A 557 -14.21 -26.21 0.67
CA SER A 557 -15.24 -25.17 0.53
C SER A 557 -16.20 -25.47 -0.63
N GLU A 558 -17.47 -25.09 -0.45
CA GLU A 558 -18.52 -25.19 -1.47
C GLU A 558 -18.09 -24.54 -2.80
N ASN A 559 -17.48 -23.35 -2.73
CA ASN A 559 -16.98 -22.65 -3.92
C ASN A 559 -15.88 -23.43 -4.70
N TYR A 560 -15.27 -24.47 -4.12
CA TYR A 560 -14.45 -25.44 -4.84
C TYR A 560 -15.22 -26.72 -5.20
N THR A 561 -16.02 -27.31 -4.32
CA THR A 561 -16.72 -28.58 -4.61
C THR A 561 -17.69 -28.45 -5.79
N ASP A 562 -18.36 -27.31 -5.88
CA ASP A 562 -19.42 -27.03 -6.84
C ASP A 562 -18.89 -26.22 -8.04
N ALA A 563 -17.59 -25.92 -8.04
CA ALA A 563 -16.90 -25.29 -9.18
C ALA A 563 -16.91 -26.18 -10.42
N SER A 564 -16.73 -25.57 -11.59
CA SER A 564 -16.50 -26.28 -12.83
C SER A 564 -15.18 -27.05 -12.79
N GLU A 565 -15.14 -28.21 -13.48
CA GLU A 565 -13.94 -29.05 -13.53
C GLU A 565 -12.73 -28.31 -14.15
N ALA A 566 -12.98 -27.30 -14.99
CA ALA A 566 -11.94 -26.40 -15.51
C ALA A 566 -11.36 -25.48 -14.43
N ALA A 567 -12.21 -24.86 -13.59
CA ALA A 567 -11.77 -24.00 -12.49
C ALA A 567 -11.06 -24.79 -11.39
N LYS A 568 -11.61 -25.96 -11.01
CA LYS A 568 -10.96 -26.93 -10.10
C LYS A 568 -9.56 -27.30 -10.58
N LYS A 569 -9.42 -27.72 -11.85
CA LYS A 569 -8.13 -28.10 -12.43
C LYS A 569 -7.16 -26.93 -12.49
N ALA A 570 -7.62 -25.72 -12.84
CA ALA A 570 -6.75 -24.54 -12.87
C ALA A 570 -6.19 -24.20 -11.48
N TYR A 571 -6.99 -24.35 -10.42
CA TYR A 571 -6.52 -24.18 -9.04
C TYR A 571 -5.54 -25.29 -8.64
N ASP A 572 -5.86 -26.55 -8.92
CA ASP A 572 -5.03 -27.70 -8.59
C ASP A 572 -3.67 -27.69 -9.32
N ASP A 573 -3.65 -27.35 -10.61
CA ASP A 573 -2.43 -27.17 -11.40
C ASP A 573 -1.55 -26.04 -10.82
N ALA A 574 -2.15 -24.90 -10.46
CA ALA A 574 -1.42 -23.76 -9.90
C ALA A 574 -0.86 -24.06 -8.50
N VAL A 575 -1.63 -24.75 -7.66
CA VAL A 575 -1.20 -25.21 -6.33
C VAL A 575 -0.06 -26.23 -6.46
N ALA A 576 -0.17 -27.21 -7.36
CA ALA A 576 0.90 -28.18 -7.59
C ALA A 576 2.19 -27.52 -8.11
N ALA A 577 2.08 -26.54 -9.01
CA ALA A 577 3.22 -25.77 -9.49
C ALA A 577 3.88 -24.93 -8.37
N ALA A 578 3.10 -24.32 -7.49
CA ALA A 578 3.62 -23.62 -6.32
C ALA A 578 4.28 -24.58 -5.30
N GLN A 579 3.68 -25.75 -5.06
CA GLN A 579 4.23 -26.79 -4.18
C GLN A 579 5.56 -27.35 -4.70
N ALA A 580 5.70 -27.53 -6.02
CA ALA A 580 6.97 -27.90 -6.69
C ALA A 580 8.07 -26.82 -6.64
N ILE A 581 7.75 -25.63 -6.11
CA ILE A 581 8.72 -24.58 -5.76
C ILE A 581 8.97 -24.57 -4.25
N THR A 582 7.92 -24.66 -3.41
CA THR A 582 8.05 -24.54 -1.95
C THR A 582 8.55 -25.80 -1.24
N ASP A 583 8.53 -26.98 -1.87
CA ASP A 583 9.08 -28.20 -1.28
C ASP A 583 10.56 -28.01 -0.89
N LYS A 584 10.95 -28.48 0.30
CA LYS A 584 12.27 -28.16 0.86
C LYS A 584 13.42 -28.91 0.20
N ALA A 585 13.26 -30.22 0.03
CA ALA A 585 14.35 -31.11 -0.39
C ALA A 585 14.42 -31.31 -1.91
N SER A 586 13.31 -31.09 -2.62
CA SER A 586 13.15 -31.33 -4.06
C SER A 586 12.56 -30.15 -4.82
N GLY A 587 12.25 -29.03 -4.15
CA GLY A 587 11.76 -27.81 -4.78
C GLY A 587 12.74 -27.26 -5.82
N THR A 588 12.18 -26.76 -6.93
CA THR A 588 12.97 -26.21 -8.04
C THR A 588 13.71 -24.93 -7.64
N ASN A 589 14.87 -24.67 -8.27
CA ASN A 589 15.61 -23.41 -8.11
C ASN A 589 14.92 -22.26 -8.86
N ALA A 590 13.71 -21.91 -8.44
CA ALA A 590 12.91 -20.85 -9.02
C ALA A 590 13.43 -19.46 -8.62
N ASP A 591 13.56 -18.56 -9.60
CA ASP A 591 13.97 -17.18 -9.35
C ASP A 591 12.86 -16.31 -8.73
N ALA A 592 13.21 -15.08 -8.36
CA ALA A 592 12.29 -14.14 -7.73
C ALA A 592 11.06 -13.76 -8.58
N ASN A 593 11.13 -13.86 -9.91
CA ASN A 593 10.01 -13.63 -10.81
C ASN A 593 9.14 -14.87 -10.94
N ALA A 594 9.74 -16.06 -11.06
CA ALA A 594 9.03 -17.34 -11.11
C ALA A 594 8.22 -17.59 -9.82
N VAL A 595 8.79 -17.31 -8.64
CA VAL A 595 8.09 -17.39 -7.34
C VAL A 595 6.89 -16.44 -7.29
N VAL A 596 7.03 -15.19 -7.77
CA VAL A 596 5.93 -14.21 -7.83
C VAL A 596 4.88 -14.58 -8.88
N ALA A 597 5.28 -15.20 -9.99
CA ALA A 597 4.35 -15.70 -11.01
C ALA A 597 3.52 -16.88 -10.49
N ALA A 598 4.14 -17.84 -9.79
CA ALA A 598 3.45 -18.95 -9.15
C ALA A 598 2.43 -18.48 -8.10
N LYS A 599 2.82 -17.52 -7.25
CA LYS A 599 1.91 -16.92 -6.26
C LYS A 599 0.69 -16.28 -6.93
N LYS A 600 0.92 -15.48 -7.98
CA LYS A 600 -0.17 -14.85 -8.76
C LYS A 600 -1.05 -15.87 -9.47
N ALA A 601 -0.49 -17.00 -9.92
CA ALA A 601 -1.27 -18.08 -10.53
C ALA A 601 -2.21 -18.74 -9.51
N VAL A 602 -1.73 -19.04 -8.30
CA VAL A 602 -2.57 -19.56 -7.20
C VAL A 602 -3.65 -18.55 -6.81
N GLU A 603 -3.31 -17.27 -6.63
CA GLU A 603 -4.27 -16.21 -6.29
C GLU A 603 -5.34 -16.02 -7.38
N ALA A 604 -4.94 -16.01 -8.66
CA ALA A 604 -5.87 -15.86 -9.78
C ALA A 604 -6.76 -17.10 -9.98
N ALA A 605 -6.21 -18.31 -9.87
CA ALA A 605 -6.99 -19.54 -10.02
C ALA A 605 -7.97 -19.73 -8.86
N LYS A 606 -7.57 -19.38 -7.62
CA LYS A 606 -8.45 -19.38 -6.44
C LYS A 606 -9.59 -18.36 -6.56
N ALA A 607 -9.32 -17.18 -7.11
CA ALA A 607 -10.34 -16.18 -7.43
C ALA A 607 -11.22 -16.56 -8.64
N GLY A 608 -10.75 -17.49 -9.48
CA GLY A 608 -11.49 -18.07 -10.61
C GLY A 608 -12.35 -19.29 -10.26
N LEU A 609 -12.39 -19.73 -9.00
CA LEU A 609 -13.31 -20.77 -8.53
C LEU A 609 -14.74 -20.24 -8.52
N ASP A 610 -15.63 -20.94 -9.24
CA ASP A 610 -16.96 -20.50 -9.66
C ASP A 610 -18.13 -21.19 -8.93
N GLY A 611 -17.87 -22.04 -7.93
CA GLY A 611 -18.88 -22.89 -7.29
C GLY A 611 -20.09 -22.14 -6.72
N SER A 612 -19.87 -21.05 -6.00
CA SER A 612 -20.95 -20.21 -5.45
C SER A 612 -21.84 -19.61 -6.55
N THR A 613 -21.26 -19.32 -7.72
CA THR A 613 -22.03 -18.86 -8.90
C THR A 613 -22.82 -20.01 -9.52
N ASN A 614 -22.25 -21.21 -9.61
CA ASN A 614 -22.95 -22.40 -10.07
C ASN A 614 -24.12 -22.77 -9.12
N LEU A 615 -23.93 -22.61 -7.81
CA LEU A 615 -24.94 -22.84 -6.78
C LEU A 615 -26.10 -21.85 -6.88
N ASP A 616 -25.85 -20.55 -7.01
CA ASP A 616 -26.92 -19.54 -7.19
C ASP A 616 -27.64 -19.68 -8.53
N ASN A 617 -26.93 -20.06 -9.61
CA ASN A 617 -27.53 -20.42 -10.89
C ASN A 617 -28.45 -21.66 -10.75
N ALA A 618 -27.99 -22.70 -10.04
CA ALA A 618 -28.79 -23.90 -9.78
C ALA A 618 -30.03 -23.57 -8.93
N ARG A 619 -29.90 -22.78 -7.86
CA ARG A 619 -31.04 -22.30 -7.04
C ARG A 619 -32.08 -21.58 -7.90
N THR A 620 -31.62 -20.73 -8.82
CA THR A 620 -32.50 -19.97 -9.73
C THR A 620 -33.23 -20.92 -10.69
N ALA A 621 -32.50 -21.81 -11.38
CA ALA A 621 -33.08 -22.79 -12.31
C ALA A 621 -34.07 -23.75 -11.62
N ALA A 622 -33.79 -24.18 -10.38
CA ALA A 622 -34.67 -25.03 -9.60
C ALA A 622 -35.97 -24.32 -9.17
N LYS A 623 -35.91 -23.04 -8.77
CA LYS A 623 -37.11 -22.22 -8.49
C LYS A 623 -37.96 -22.03 -9.75
N ASP A 624 -37.32 -21.74 -10.87
CA ASP A 624 -37.95 -21.63 -12.19
C ASP A 624 -38.59 -22.94 -12.67
N ALA A 625 -38.07 -24.10 -12.23
CA ALA A 625 -38.68 -25.40 -12.48
C ALA A 625 -39.88 -25.64 -11.55
N ILE A 626 -39.76 -25.33 -10.26
CA ILE A 626 -40.84 -25.43 -9.25
C ILE A 626 -42.03 -24.53 -9.62
N ASP A 627 -41.79 -23.34 -10.20
CA ASP A 627 -42.86 -22.48 -10.69
C ASP A 627 -43.66 -23.09 -11.85
N LYS A 628 -43.05 -23.99 -12.65
CA LYS A 628 -43.70 -24.67 -13.78
C LYS A 628 -44.44 -25.96 -13.40
N LEU A 629 -44.31 -26.44 -12.16
CA LEU A 629 -45.08 -27.57 -11.63
C LEU A 629 -46.58 -27.18 -11.53
N GLU A 630 -47.50 -27.98 -12.05
CA GLU A 630 -48.90 -27.55 -12.25
C GLU A 630 -49.87 -27.94 -11.12
N ASN A 631 -49.51 -28.93 -10.31
CA ASN A 631 -50.42 -29.62 -9.38
C ASN A 631 -50.14 -29.30 -7.91
N LEU A 632 -48.90 -28.92 -7.55
CA LEU A 632 -48.57 -28.38 -6.22
C LEU A 632 -49.47 -27.19 -5.85
N ASN A 633 -49.98 -27.18 -4.63
CA ASN A 633 -50.63 -25.99 -4.06
C ASN A 633 -49.59 -24.90 -3.73
N ASP A 634 -50.05 -23.68 -3.44
CA ASP A 634 -49.14 -22.53 -3.25
C ASP A 634 -48.28 -22.64 -1.99
N ALA A 635 -48.76 -23.32 -0.94
CA ALA A 635 -47.99 -23.60 0.27
C ALA A 635 -46.86 -24.60 0.00
N GLN A 636 -47.14 -25.67 -0.76
CA GLN A 636 -46.14 -26.65 -1.21
C GLN A 636 -45.08 -26.01 -2.12
N LYS A 637 -45.48 -25.14 -3.06
CA LYS A 637 -44.53 -24.38 -3.89
C LYS A 637 -43.64 -23.47 -3.03
N ALA A 638 -44.21 -22.77 -2.05
CA ALA A 638 -43.44 -21.92 -1.15
C ALA A 638 -42.40 -22.73 -0.35
N ALA A 639 -42.80 -23.85 0.25
CA ALA A 639 -41.90 -24.73 1.00
C ALA A 639 -40.82 -25.36 0.11
N ALA A 640 -41.16 -25.76 -1.12
CA ALA A 640 -40.19 -26.28 -2.09
C ALA A 640 -39.12 -25.24 -2.48
N LYS A 641 -39.51 -23.97 -2.69
CA LYS A 641 -38.54 -22.89 -2.92
C LYS A 641 -37.70 -22.59 -1.68
N GLU A 642 -38.29 -22.64 -0.49
CA GLU A 642 -37.56 -22.45 0.78
C GLU A 642 -36.54 -23.58 1.01
N ALA A 643 -36.83 -24.81 0.58
CA ALA A 643 -35.86 -25.91 0.59
C ALA A 643 -34.69 -25.67 -0.38
N VAL A 644 -34.96 -25.12 -1.58
CA VAL A 644 -33.91 -24.70 -2.53
C VAL A 644 -33.08 -23.54 -1.97
N ASP A 645 -33.67 -22.58 -1.24
CA ASP A 645 -32.93 -21.50 -0.57
C ASP A 645 -32.05 -22.00 0.59
N LYS A 646 -32.46 -23.08 1.27
CA LYS A 646 -31.69 -23.72 2.35
C LYS A 646 -30.61 -24.69 1.84
N ALA A 647 -30.61 -25.02 0.55
CA ALA A 647 -29.66 -25.96 -0.05
C ALA A 647 -28.22 -25.44 0.01
N SER A 648 -27.29 -26.26 0.53
CA SER A 648 -25.88 -25.92 0.71
C SER A 648 -24.98 -26.23 -0.50
N SER A 649 -25.48 -26.96 -1.49
CA SER A 649 -24.76 -27.38 -2.70
C SER A 649 -25.71 -27.59 -3.87
N VAL A 650 -25.18 -27.68 -5.08
CA VAL A 650 -25.91 -27.99 -6.33
C VAL A 650 -26.57 -29.37 -6.23
N ALA A 651 -25.97 -30.31 -5.48
CA ALA A 651 -26.57 -31.61 -5.19
C ALA A 651 -27.79 -31.49 -4.25
N ASP A 652 -27.72 -30.65 -3.22
CA ASP A 652 -28.85 -30.36 -2.33
C ASP A 652 -30.00 -29.67 -3.10
N VAL A 653 -29.67 -28.71 -3.98
CA VAL A 653 -30.65 -28.03 -4.86
C VAL A 653 -31.34 -29.03 -5.79
N THR A 654 -30.56 -29.91 -6.43
CA THR A 654 -31.08 -30.97 -7.31
C THR A 654 -32.00 -31.92 -6.54
N THR A 655 -31.65 -32.24 -5.29
CA THR A 655 -32.47 -33.07 -4.40
C THR A 655 -33.79 -32.38 -4.05
N ALA A 656 -33.77 -31.10 -3.67
CA ALA A 656 -34.97 -30.33 -3.36
C ALA A 656 -35.92 -30.18 -4.57
N GLN A 657 -35.38 -29.93 -5.77
CA GLN A 657 -36.16 -29.92 -7.01
C GLN A 657 -36.76 -31.30 -7.31
N GLY A 658 -36.01 -32.37 -7.09
CA GLY A 658 -36.49 -33.76 -7.23
C GLY A 658 -37.65 -34.07 -6.29
N THR A 659 -37.54 -33.67 -5.01
CA THR A 659 -38.62 -33.82 -4.02
C THR A 659 -39.88 -33.06 -4.43
N ALA A 660 -39.76 -31.82 -4.90
CA ALA A 660 -40.89 -31.03 -5.39
C ALA A 660 -41.57 -31.66 -6.62
N THR A 661 -40.78 -32.22 -7.55
CA THR A 661 -41.27 -32.90 -8.76
C THR A 661 -42.00 -34.21 -8.42
N GLY A 662 -41.51 -34.96 -7.43
CA GLY A 662 -42.21 -36.14 -6.90
C GLY A 662 -43.55 -35.78 -6.25
N LEU A 663 -43.57 -34.71 -5.45
CA LEU A 663 -44.79 -34.22 -4.81
C LEU A 663 -45.82 -33.70 -5.83
N ASP A 664 -45.40 -33.06 -6.93
CA ASP A 664 -46.32 -32.66 -8.01
C ASP A 664 -46.96 -33.88 -8.71
N THR A 665 -46.20 -34.96 -8.86
CA THR A 665 -46.69 -36.22 -9.43
C THR A 665 -47.76 -36.84 -8.53
N ASP A 666 -47.54 -36.85 -7.21
CA ASP A 666 -48.54 -37.33 -6.24
C ASP A 666 -49.77 -36.40 -6.19
N MET A 667 -49.58 -35.08 -6.20
CA MET A 667 -50.70 -34.12 -6.27
C MET A 667 -51.53 -34.29 -7.55
N SER A 668 -50.89 -34.66 -8.68
CA SER A 668 -51.58 -35.00 -9.92
C SER A 668 -52.41 -36.30 -9.79
N ASN A 669 -51.86 -37.32 -9.12
CA ASN A 669 -52.60 -38.57 -8.84
C ASN A 669 -53.80 -38.32 -7.93
N LEU A 670 -53.64 -37.60 -6.81
CA LEU A 670 -54.73 -37.20 -5.92
C LEU A 670 -55.82 -36.40 -6.65
N LYS A 671 -55.43 -35.47 -7.53
CA LYS A 671 -56.34 -34.69 -8.39
C LYS A 671 -57.16 -35.59 -9.33
N ASN A 672 -56.54 -36.59 -9.94
CA ASN A 672 -57.22 -37.56 -10.80
C ASN A 672 -58.18 -38.46 -9.99
N VAL A 673 -57.74 -38.94 -8.82
CA VAL A 673 -58.57 -39.78 -7.91
C VAL A 673 -59.77 -38.99 -7.38
N ALA A 674 -59.60 -37.74 -6.96
CA ALA A 674 -60.69 -36.88 -6.49
C ALA A 674 -61.72 -36.55 -7.59
N ASN A 675 -61.26 -36.26 -8.82
CA ASN A 675 -62.15 -36.02 -9.96
C ASN A 675 -62.96 -37.27 -10.35
N ALA A 676 -62.33 -38.46 -10.33
CA ALA A 676 -63.01 -39.73 -10.54
C ALA A 676 -64.00 -40.08 -9.41
N ALA A 677 -63.72 -39.61 -8.19
CA ALA A 677 -64.58 -39.83 -7.03
C ALA A 677 -65.84 -38.97 -7.04
N GLU A 678 -65.76 -37.71 -7.46
CA GLU A 678 -66.96 -36.86 -7.63
C GLU A 678 -67.92 -37.44 -8.68
N SER A 679 -67.37 -38.00 -9.76
CA SER A 679 -68.15 -38.72 -10.79
C SER A 679 -68.89 -39.94 -10.23
N ALA A 680 -68.26 -40.66 -9.29
CA ALA A 680 -68.82 -41.86 -8.68
C ALA A 680 -70.08 -41.60 -7.83
N LYS A 681 -70.31 -40.36 -7.39
CA LYS A 681 -71.51 -39.98 -6.63
C LYS A 681 -72.81 -40.06 -7.46
N SER A 682 -72.71 -40.21 -8.78
CA SER A 682 -73.86 -40.51 -9.65
C SER A 682 -74.14 -42.02 -9.82
N GLU A 683 -73.27 -42.90 -9.33
CA GLU A 683 -73.42 -44.35 -9.46
C GLU A 683 -74.51 -44.90 -8.50
N VAL A 684 -75.17 -46.00 -8.89
CA VAL A 684 -76.11 -46.75 -8.03
C VAL A 684 -75.48 -47.12 -6.69
N ASN A 685 -74.18 -47.44 -6.69
CA ASN A 685 -73.47 -47.89 -5.51
C ASN A 685 -73.26 -46.80 -4.45
N TYR A 686 -73.20 -45.52 -4.83
CA TYR A 686 -73.19 -44.40 -3.89
C TYR A 686 -74.61 -43.91 -3.59
N THR A 687 -75.45 -43.74 -4.62
CA THR A 687 -76.77 -43.12 -4.44
C THR A 687 -77.65 -43.87 -3.44
N ASN A 688 -77.66 -45.21 -3.52
CA ASN A 688 -78.42 -46.11 -2.64
C ASN A 688 -77.67 -46.58 -1.37
N ALA A 689 -76.41 -46.18 -1.16
CA ALA A 689 -75.61 -46.60 0.00
C ALA A 689 -76.17 -46.05 1.34
N ASP A 690 -75.70 -46.62 2.45
CA ASP A 690 -76.01 -46.11 3.79
C ASP A 690 -75.40 -44.73 4.06
N GLU A 691 -76.07 -43.91 4.87
CA GLU A 691 -75.77 -42.49 5.02
C GLU A 691 -74.39 -42.23 5.67
N ASP A 692 -73.96 -43.08 6.60
CA ASP A 692 -72.64 -43.04 7.22
C ASP A 692 -71.52 -43.45 6.25
N VAL A 693 -71.78 -44.45 5.41
CA VAL A 693 -70.88 -44.89 4.33
C VAL A 693 -70.70 -43.78 3.29
N LYS A 694 -71.79 -43.11 2.90
CA LYS A 694 -71.74 -41.94 2.00
C LYS A 694 -71.00 -40.77 2.64
N ALA A 695 -71.32 -40.42 3.89
CA ALA A 695 -70.63 -39.36 4.62
C ALA A 695 -69.11 -39.64 4.78
N ALA A 696 -68.71 -40.89 4.97
CA ALA A 696 -67.29 -41.28 4.98
C ALA A 696 -66.62 -41.09 3.60
N TYR A 697 -67.33 -41.38 2.52
CA TYR A 697 -66.86 -41.15 1.15
C TYR A 697 -66.74 -39.66 0.81
N ASP A 698 -67.79 -38.89 1.07
CA ASP A 698 -67.79 -37.43 0.86
C ASP A 698 -66.73 -36.74 1.71
N LYS A 699 -66.49 -37.20 2.95
CA LYS A 699 -65.40 -36.66 3.77
C LYS A 699 -64.04 -36.95 3.15
N ALA A 700 -63.75 -38.18 2.71
CA ALA A 700 -62.47 -38.51 2.08
C ALA A 700 -62.23 -37.68 0.81
N VAL A 701 -63.28 -37.44 0.02
CA VAL A 701 -63.23 -36.57 -1.17
C VAL A 701 -63.02 -35.10 -0.78
N ALA A 702 -63.70 -34.60 0.25
CA ALA A 702 -63.55 -33.23 0.75
C ALA A 702 -62.16 -32.97 1.38
N ASP A 703 -61.61 -33.94 2.11
CA ASP A 703 -60.26 -33.88 2.68
C ASP A 703 -59.21 -33.76 1.56
N ALA A 704 -59.33 -34.58 0.51
CA ALA A 704 -58.48 -34.48 -0.68
C ALA A 704 -58.65 -33.15 -1.43
N GLN A 705 -59.89 -32.68 -1.61
CA GLN A 705 -60.19 -31.38 -2.23
C GLN A 705 -59.60 -30.21 -1.44
N ALA A 706 -59.48 -30.33 -0.11
CA ALA A 706 -58.82 -29.32 0.73
C ALA A 706 -57.30 -29.29 0.52
N ILE A 707 -56.64 -30.44 0.35
CA ILE A 707 -55.20 -30.52 0.00
C ILE A 707 -54.95 -29.94 -1.40
N LEU A 708 -55.86 -30.20 -2.34
CA LEU A 708 -55.84 -29.74 -3.72
C LEU A 708 -56.25 -28.26 -3.92
N ASP A 709 -56.80 -27.57 -2.91
CA ASP A 709 -57.14 -26.14 -3.03
C ASP A 709 -55.85 -25.35 -3.28
N LYS A 710 -55.76 -24.76 -4.47
CA LYS A 710 -54.54 -24.09 -4.96
C LYS A 710 -54.02 -23.02 -3.99
N ALA A 711 -54.91 -22.27 -3.34
CA ALA A 711 -54.57 -21.11 -2.52
C ALA A 711 -54.78 -21.33 -1.00
N LYS A 712 -55.54 -22.35 -0.60
CA LYS A 712 -55.80 -22.68 0.82
C LYS A 712 -55.23 -24.02 1.28
N GLY A 713 -54.77 -24.86 0.35
CA GLY A 713 -54.16 -26.15 0.65
C GLY A 713 -52.94 -25.99 1.54
N THR A 714 -52.80 -26.90 2.49
CA THR A 714 -51.68 -26.96 3.42
C THR A 714 -50.43 -27.53 2.75
N ASN A 715 -49.27 -27.30 3.36
CA ASN A 715 -48.00 -27.91 2.92
C ASN A 715 -47.93 -29.39 3.35
N GLU A 716 -48.79 -30.22 2.77
CA GLU A 716 -48.78 -31.68 2.94
C GLU A 716 -47.64 -32.31 2.14
N ASP A 717 -47.02 -33.34 2.71
CA ASP A 717 -45.94 -34.10 2.07
C ASP A 717 -46.46 -35.29 1.23
N SER A 718 -45.52 -35.97 0.55
CA SER A 718 -45.81 -37.12 -0.32
C SER A 718 -46.56 -38.27 0.37
N ALA A 719 -46.34 -38.48 1.67
CA ALA A 719 -47.03 -39.52 2.43
C ALA A 719 -48.44 -39.08 2.83
N ALA A 720 -48.63 -37.81 3.21
CA ALA A 720 -49.95 -37.25 3.49
C ALA A 720 -50.85 -37.18 2.24
N VAL A 721 -50.30 -36.80 1.08
CA VAL A 721 -51.00 -36.82 -0.22
C VAL A 721 -51.44 -38.24 -0.59
N LYS A 722 -50.53 -39.22 -0.51
CA LYS A 722 -50.87 -40.64 -0.77
C LYS A 722 -51.88 -41.20 0.23
N ALA A 723 -51.82 -40.82 1.51
CA ALA A 723 -52.82 -41.22 2.49
C ALA A 723 -54.24 -40.70 2.14
N ALA A 724 -54.36 -39.55 1.48
CA ALA A 724 -55.63 -39.05 0.98
C ALA A 724 -56.13 -39.82 -0.27
N GLU A 725 -55.23 -40.23 -1.17
CA GLU A 725 -55.57 -41.14 -2.28
C GLU A 725 -56.11 -42.48 -1.75
N GLU A 726 -55.40 -43.08 -0.80
CA GLU A 726 -55.79 -44.32 -0.14
C GLU A 726 -57.09 -44.15 0.65
N ALA A 727 -57.35 -43.00 1.28
CA ALA A 727 -58.60 -42.73 1.98
C ALA A 727 -59.80 -42.74 1.02
N ILE A 728 -59.70 -42.10 -0.16
CA ILE A 728 -60.75 -42.16 -1.19
C ILE A 728 -60.95 -43.59 -1.69
N ALA A 729 -59.87 -44.32 -1.98
CA ALA A 729 -59.95 -45.70 -2.46
C ALA A 729 -60.63 -46.63 -1.42
N ASN A 730 -60.22 -46.55 -0.15
CA ASN A 730 -60.75 -47.34 0.96
C ASN A 730 -62.17 -46.92 1.39
N ALA A 731 -62.64 -45.73 1.00
CA ALA A 731 -64.02 -45.33 1.14
C ALA A 731 -64.87 -45.76 -0.08
N LYS A 732 -64.34 -45.70 -1.31
CA LYS A 732 -65.04 -46.18 -2.53
C LYS A 732 -65.39 -47.67 -2.43
N THR A 733 -64.49 -48.49 -1.88
CA THR A 733 -64.70 -49.94 -1.69
C THR A 733 -65.71 -50.30 -0.59
N LYS A 734 -66.14 -49.33 0.23
CA LYS A 734 -67.18 -49.53 1.26
C LYS A 734 -68.59 -49.16 0.79
N LEU A 735 -68.70 -48.41 -0.31
CA LEU A 735 -69.99 -48.09 -0.92
C LEU A 735 -70.77 -49.36 -1.22
N ASN A 736 -72.00 -49.46 -0.70
CA ASN A 736 -72.78 -50.69 -0.63
C ASN A 736 -74.18 -50.59 -1.28
N GLY A 737 -74.48 -49.50 -1.98
CA GLY A 737 -75.81 -49.23 -2.54
C GLY A 737 -76.27 -50.23 -3.59
N SER A 738 -75.34 -50.84 -4.34
CA SER A 738 -75.64 -51.89 -5.30
C SER A 738 -76.04 -53.19 -4.61
N ASP A 739 -75.28 -53.61 -3.60
CA ASP A 739 -75.54 -54.83 -2.83
C ASP A 739 -76.83 -54.71 -2.02
N LYS A 740 -77.06 -53.53 -1.41
CA LYS A 740 -78.29 -53.20 -0.68
C LYS A 740 -79.53 -53.28 -1.57
N LEU A 741 -79.47 -52.69 -2.78
CA LEU A 741 -80.55 -52.80 -3.76
C LEU A 741 -80.77 -54.26 -4.22
N ALA A 742 -79.70 -54.99 -4.52
CA ALA A 742 -79.79 -56.39 -4.94
C ALA A 742 -80.41 -57.28 -3.85
N ASN A 743 -79.95 -57.16 -2.61
CA ASN A 743 -80.48 -57.91 -1.46
C ASN A 743 -81.96 -57.61 -1.22
N GLN A 744 -82.38 -56.35 -1.30
CA GLN A 744 -83.81 -56.02 -1.17
C GLN A 744 -84.65 -56.57 -2.33
N LYS A 745 -84.14 -56.60 -3.56
CA LYS A 745 -84.86 -57.23 -4.69
C LYS A 745 -85.08 -58.71 -4.44
N THR A 746 -84.05 -59.45 -4.04
CA THR A 746 -84.14 -60.88 -3.68
C THR A 746 -85.19 -61.10 -2.58
N VAL A 747 -85.10 -60.36 -1.47
CA VAL A 747 -86.05 -60.49 -0.34
C VAL A 747 -87.49 -60.13 -0.76
N ALA A 748 -87.68 -59.10 -1.58
CA ALA A 748 -89.01 -58.74 -2.08
C ALA A 748 -89.58 -59.83 -3.01
N GLN A 749 -88.77 -60.38 -3.91
CA GLN A 749 -89.17 -61.48 -4.80
C GLN A 749 -89.47 -62.76 -4.04
N GLU A 750 -88.69 -63.13 -3.03
CA GLU A 750 -88.99 -64.25 -2.12
C GLU A 750 -90.36 -64.07 -1.44
N VAL A 751 -90.63 -62.88 -0.88
CA VAL A 751 -91.92 -62.60 -0.24
C VAL A 751 -93.07 -62.59 -1.25
N ILE A 752 -92.92 -61.97 -2.42
CA ILE A 752 -93.95 -61.95 -3.49
C ILE A 752 -94.30 -63.37 -3.95
N ASN A 753 -93.28 -64.22 -4.14
CA ASN A 753 -93.49 -65.61 -4.52
C ASN A 753 -94.18 -66.42 -3.41
N GLY A 754 -93.93 -66.09 -2.14
CA GLY A 754 -94.58 -66.66 -0.96
C GLY A 754 -96.00 -66.17 -0.66
N LEU A 755 -96.51 -65.12 -1.32
CA LEU A 755 -97.90 -64.65 -1.13
C LEU A 755 -98.91 -65.70 -1.59
N GLU A 756 -99.84 -66.11 -0.73
CA GLU A 756 -100.67 -67.31 -0.96
C GLU A 756 -101.83 -67.11 -1.94
N ASN A 757 -102.33 -65.88 -2.09
CA ASN A 757 -103.59 -65.59 -2.78
C ASN A 757 -103.40 -65.08 -4.21
N LEU A 758 -102.26 -64.42 -4.52
CA LEU A 758 -101.88 -64.01 -5.88
C LEU A 758 -101.77 -65.19 -6.85
N ASN A 759 -102.17 -64.98 -8.11
CA ASN A 759 -101.94 -65.93 -9.20
C ASN A 759 -100.53 -65.79 -9.81
N ASP A 760 -100.12 -66.74 -10.66
CA ASP A 760 -98.75 -66.77 -11.22
C ASP A 760 -98.45 -65.55 -12.12
N ALA A 761 -99.47 -64.98 -12.79
CA ALA A 761 -99.30 -63.81 -13.65
C ALA A 761 -99.05 -62.53 -12.83
N GLN A 762 -99.83 -62.31 -11.77
CA GLN A 762 -99.63 -61.21 -10.81
C GLN A 762 -98.24 -61.30 -10.16
N LYS A 763 -97.82 -62.50 -9.73
CA LYS A 763 -96.47 -62.72 -9.17
C LYS A 763 -95.37 -62.37 -10.18
N ALA A 764 -95.50 -62.81 -11.43
CA ALA A 764 -94.55 -62.48 -12.49
C ALA A 764 -94.49 -60.96 -12.78
N ALA A 765 -95.64 -60.27 -12.76
CA ALA A 765 -95.72 -58.82 -12.94
C ALA A 765 -95.03 -58.06 -11.78
N PHE A 766 -95.33 -58.41 -10.53
CA PHE A 766 -94.70 -57.80 -9.36
C PHE A 766 -93.19 -58.09 -9.28
N ASN A 767 -92.74 -59.32 -9.55
CA ASN A 767 -91.31 -59.66 -9.59
C ASN A 767 -90.55 -58.84 -10.65
N LYS A 768 -91.14 -58.66 -11.84
CA LYS A 768 -90.59 -57.81 -12.90
C LYS A 768 -90.55 -56.32 -12.51
N ASN A 769 -91.53 -55.85 -11.75
CA ASN A 769 -91.51 -54.47 -11.22
C ASN A 769 -90.42 -54.28 -10.16
N VAL A 770 -90.14 -55.32 -9.35
CA VAL A 770 -88.96 -55.35 -8.46
C VAL A 770 -87.65 -55.36 -9.26
N ASP A 771 -87.55 -56.15 -10.33
CA ASP A 771 -86.36 -56.13 -11.21
C ASP A 771 -86.09 -54.75 -11.80
N ASN A 772 -87.13 -54.03 -12.21
CA ASN A 772 -87.04 -52.69 -12.79
C ASN A 772 -86.77 -51.57 -11.76
N ALA A 773 -86.96 -51.82 -10.46
CA ALA A 773 -86.77 -50.80 -9.42
C ALA A 773 -85.31 -50.33 -9.33
N THR A 774 -85.08 -49.02 -9.31
CA THR A 774 -83.73 -48.42 -9.26
C THR A 774 -83.28 -48.02 -7.85
N THR A 775 -84.19 -48.01 -6.88
CA THR A 775 -83.92 -47.62 -5.48
C THR A 775 -84.59 -48.57 -4.48
N PRO A 776 -84.05 -48.69 -3.25
CA PRO A 776 -84.70 -49.34 -2.10
C PRO A 776 -86.19 -49.06 -1.96
N GLN A 777 -86.58 -47.79 -2.03
CA GLN A 777 -87.95 -47.34 -1.77
C GLN A 777 -88.93 -47.80 -2.86
N LEU A 778 -88.47 -47.93 -4.10
CA LEU A 778 -89.27 -48.50 -5.19
C LEU A 778 -89.48 -50.02 -5.02
N VAL A 779 -88.48 -50.74 -4.51
CA VAL A 779 -88.64 -52.18 -4.17
C VAL A 779 -89.66 -52.35 -3.04
N GLU A 780 -89.57 -51.53 -1.99
CA GLU A 780 -90.50 -51.55 -0.86
C GLU A 780 -91.93 -51.17 -1.29
N GLN A 781 -92.09 -50.19 -2.18
CA GLN A 781 -93.40 -49.82 -2.75
C GLN A 781 -94.03 -50.99 -3.52
N VAL A 782 -93.30 -51.60 -4.46
CA VAL A 782 -93.81 -52.74 -5.26
C VAL A 782 -94.19 -53.92 -4.36
N LEU A 783 -93.42 -54.16 -3.29
CA LEU A 783 -93.73 -55.19 -2.28
C LEU A 783 -94.99 -54.86 -1.46
N ALA A 784 -95.24 -53.59 -1.15
CA ALA A 784 -96.46 -53.15 -0.46
C ALA A 784 -97.70 -53.25 -1.38
N GLU A 785 -97.56 -52.89 -2.65
CA GLU A 785 -98.61 -53.05 -3.67
C GLU A 785 -98.98 -54.54 -3.85
N ALA A 786 -97.98 -55.43 -3.97
CA ALA A 786 -98.19 -56.88 -4.07
C ALA A 786 -98.96 -57.45 -2.87
N LYS A 787 -98.57 -57.08 -1.64
CA LYS A 787 -99.28 -57.47 -0.41
C LYS A 787 -100.72 -56.95 -0.37
N THR A 788 -100.97 -55.77 -0.93
CA THR A 788 -102.31 -55.17 -0.98
C THR A 788 -103.21 -55.87 -2.00
N VAL A 789 -102.67 -56.30 -3.15
CA VAL A 789 -103.41 -57.13 -4.12
C VAL A 789 -103.63 -58.54 -3.57
N ASP A 790 -102.68 -59.13 -2.84
CA ASP A 790 -102.88 -60.45 -2.19
C ASP A 790 -104.05 -60.42 -1.20
N ALA A 791 -104.14 -59.39 -0.36
CA ALA A 791 -105.26 -59.19 0.56
C ALA A 791 -106.61 -59.00 -0.16
N ALA A 792 -106.63 -58.39 -1.34
CA ALA A 792 -107.83 -58.29 -2.17
C ALA A 792 -108.19 -59.63 -2.83
N MET A 793 -107.20 -60.39 -3.31
CA MET A 793 -107.38 -61.75 -3.85
C MET A 793 -107.88 -62.72 -2.77
N ALA A 794 -107.44 -62.57 -1.51
CA ALA A 794 -107.96 -63.32 -0.37
C ALA A 794 -109.46 -63.05 -0.14
N GLN A 795 -109.91 -61.79 -0.23
CA GLN A 795 -111.34 -61.46 -0.16
C GLN A 795 -112.13 -62.02 -1.34
N LEU A 796 -111.55 -62.05 -2.55
CA LEU A 796 -112.18 -62.65 -3.72
C LEU A 796 -112.34 -64.17 -3.53
N ARG A 797 -111.29 -64.86 -3.07
CA ARG A 797 -111.36 -66.29 -2.68
C ARG A 797 -112.41 -66.53 -1.59
N GLN A 798 -112.54 -65.64 -0.61
CA GLN A 798 -113.55 -65.75 0.44
C GLN A 798 -114.99 -65.63 -0.11
N GLU A 799 -115.27 -64.66 -0.97
CA GLU A 799 -116.61 -64.51 -1.57
C GLU A 799 -116.96 -65.63 -2.55
N ILE A 800 -115.97 -66.21 -3.25
CA ILE A 800 -116.11 -67.44 -4.03
C ILE A 800 -116.47 -68.62 -3.09
N ALA A 801 -115.75 -68.81 -1.98
CA ALA A 801 -116.03 -69.90 -1.03
C ALA A 801 -117.39 -69.76 -0.33
N LEU A 802 -117.85 -68.53 -0.10
CA LEU A 802 -119.22 -68.25 0.38
C LEU A 802 -120.28 -68.54 -0.70
N SER A 803 -119.92 -68.53 -1.99
CA SER A 803 -120.88 -68.80 -3.07
C SER A 803 -121.44 -70.22 -3.03
N ASP A 804 -120.64 -71.23 -2.67
CA ASP A 804 -121.11 -72.62 -2.56
C ASP A 804 -122.18 -72.76 -1.47
N GLN A 805 -122.03 -72.04 -0.36
CA GLN A 805 -123.03 -71.97 0.70
C GLN A 805 -124.32 -71.28 0.20
N ILE A 806 -124.17 -70.15 -0.50
CA ILE A 806 -125.28 -69.36 -1.06
C ILE A 806 -126.05 -70.19 -2.10
N LYS A 807 -125.36 -70.97 -2.94
CA LYS A 807 -125.94 -71.81 -3.98
C LYS A 807 -126.83 -72.92 -3.44
N GLY A 808 -126.63 -73.34 -2.18
CA GLY A 808 -127.52 -74.24 -1.44
C GLY A 808 -128.76 -73.58 -0.82
N THR A 809 -128.90 -72.25 -0.87
CA THR A 809 -130.03 -71.53 -0.25
C THR A 809 -131.20 -71.29 -1.19
N SER A 810 -132.41 -71.23 -0.63
CA SER A 810 -133.64 -70.75 -1.28
C SER A 810 -133.46 -69.41 -1.97
N LYS A 811 -132.67 -68.51 -1.37
CA LYS A 811 -132.32 -67.19 -1.93
C LYS A 811 -131.68 -67.28 -3.32
N TYR A 812 -130.94 -68.36 -3.62
CA TYR A 812 -130.35 -68.61 -4.93
C TYR A 812 -131.16 -69.58 -5.79
N THR A 813 -131.71 -70.66 -5.21
CA THR A 813 -132.44 -71.66 -6.01
C THR A 813 -133.72 -71.08 -6.62
N ASN A 814 -134.35 -70.14 -5.92
CA ASN A 814 -135.63 -69.52 -6.28
C ASN A 814 -135.47 -68.12 -6.90
N ALA A 815 -134.23 -67.67 -7.12
CA ALA A 815 -133.94 -66.37 -7.73
C ALA A 815 -134.34 -66.33 -9.22
N SER A 816 -134.64 -65.13 -9.72
CA SER A 816 -134.90 -64.89 -11.12
C SER A 816 -133.67 -65.22 -12.00
N THR A 817 -133.95 -65.77 -13.18
CA THR A 817 -132.94 -66.37 -14.07
C THR A 817 -131.80 -65.40 -14.42
N ASP A 818 -132.13 -64.12 -14.62
CA ASP A 818 -131.17 -63.06 -14.96
C ASP A 818 -130.24 -62.71 -13.80
N LEU A 819 -130.75 -62.64 -12.56
CA LEU A 819 -129.94 -62.32 -11.38
C LEU A 819 -129.05 -63.50 -11.00
N LYS A 820 -129.59 -64.71 -11.12
CA LYS A 820 -128.83 -65.97 -10.98
C LYS A 820 -127.71 -66.06 -12.00
N GLY A 821 -128.00 -65.85 -13.29
CA GLY A 821 -127.02 -65.86 -14.37
C GLY A 821 -125.94 -64.78 -14.24
N LYS A 822 -126.29 -63.58 -13.76
CA LYS A 822 -125.30 -62.53 -13.43
C LYS A 822 -124.36 -62.96 -12.31
N TYR A 823 -124.89 -63.56 -11.24
CA TYR A 823 -124.08 -64.07 -10.12
C TYR A 823 -123.18 -65.24 -10.56
N ASP A 824 -123.70 -66.18 -11.36
CA ASP A 824 -122.91 -67.29 -11.93
C ASP A 824 -121.80 -66.80 -12.87
N ASN A 825 -122.07 -65.81 -13.73
CA ASN A 825 -121.06 -65.26 -14.64
C ASN A 825 -119.95 -64.51 -13.88
N LEU A 826 -120.30 -63.68 -12.89
CA LEU A 826 -119.32 -63.01 -12.03
C LEU A 826 -118.48 -64.02 -11.24
N LEU A 827 -119.10 -65.11 -10.77
CA LEU A 827 -118.41 -66.19 -10.08
C LEU A 827 -117.46 -66.96 -11.01
N ALA A 828 -117.83 -67.18 -12.28
CA ALA A 828 -116.96 -67.81 -13.27
C ALA A 828 -115.71 -66.94 -13.56
N VAL A 829 -115.90 -65.63 -13.77
CA VAL A 829 -114.79 -64.66 -13.96
C VAL A 829 -113.91 -64.60 -12.71
N ALA A 830 -114.51 -64.60 -11.51
CA ALA A 830 -113.78 -64.65 -10.25
C ALA A 830 -112.98 -65.95 -10.08
N ALA A 831 -113.56 -67.10 -10.41
CA ALA A 831 -112.90 -68.41 -10.36
C ALA A 831 -111.73 -68.51 -11.36
N GLU A 832 -111.89 -67.96 -12.57
CA GLU A 832 -110.81 -67.87 -13.57
C GLU A 832 -109.66 -66.97 -13.09
N LEU A 833 -109.98 -65.81 -12.50
CA LEU A 833 -108.97 -64.87 -11.98
C LEU A 833 -108.19 -65.43 -10.78
N VAL A 834 -108.85 -66.10 -9.83
CA VAL A 834 -108.17 -66.74 -8.68
C VAL A 834 -107.57 -68.11 -9.01
N SER A 835 -107.75 -68.61 -10.23
CA SER A 835 -107.05 -69.80 -10.70
C SER A 835 -105.53 -69.54 -10.75
N LYS A 836 -104.71 -70.59 -10.65
CA LYS A 836 -103.24 -70.44 -10.68
C LYS A 836 -102.75 -69.73 -11.95
N ASN A 837 -103.42 -70.00 -13.08
CA ASN A 837 -103.10 -69.45 -14.40
C ASN A 837 -103.98 -68.23 -14.75
N GLY A 838 -104.57 -67.56 -13.75
CA GLY A 838 -105.39 -66.37 -13.95
C GLY A 838 -104.62 -65.20 -14.54
N ILE A 839 -105.35 -64.19 -15.02
CA ILE A 839 -104.76 -62.98 -15.62
C ILE A 839 -104.09 -62.07 -14.58
N ASP A 840 -103.15 -61.24 -15.04
CA ASP A 840 -102.62 -60.13 -14.25
C ASP A 840 -103.70 -59.06 -14.06
N ALA A 841 -104.33 -59.04 -12.89
CA ALA A 841 -105.34 -58.05 -12.50
C ALA A 841 -104.80 -57.17 -11.37
N ASN A 842 -104.93 -55.86 -11.55
CA ASN A 842 -104.53 -54.86 -10.56
C ASN A 842 -105.53 -54.76 -9.39
N LEU A 843 -105.16 -54.00 -8.35
CA LEU A 843 -105.95 -53.83 -7.13
C LEU A 843 -107.39 -53.38 -7.38
N ALA A 844 -107.62 -52.44 -8.30
CA ALA A 844 -108.97 -51.95 -8.61
C ALA A 844 -109.81 -53.05 -9.26
N THR A 845 -109.28 -53.73 -10.28
CA THR A 845 -109.99 -54.84 -10.94
C THR A 845 -110.37 -55.98 -9.97
N VAL A 846 -109.50 -56.30 -9.01
CA VAL A 846 -109.81 -57.31 -7.98
C VAL A 846 -110.88 -56.79 -7.00
N GLN A 847 -110.78 -55.54 -6.54
CA GLN A 847 -111.77 -54.96 -5.62
C GLN A 847 -113.15 -54.74 -6.27
N ASP A 848 -113.19 -54.29 -7.52
CA ASP A 848 -114.42 -54.13 -8.29
C ASP A 848 -115.14 -55.46 -8.43
N LEU A 849 -114.42 -56.54 -8.80
CA LEU A 849 -115.00 -57.88 -8.90
C LEU A 849 -115.48 -58.42 -7.54
N VAL A 850 -114.76 -58.15 -6.45
CA VAL A 850 -115.22 -58.44 -5.07
C VAL A 850 -116.53 -57.68 -4.76
N ASN A 851 -116.63 -56.42 -5.14
CA ASN A 851 -117.79 -55.57 -4.87
C ASN A 851 -119.00 -55.93 -5.74
N GLU A 852 -118.80 -56.23 -7.02
CA GLU A 852 -119.84 -56.72 -7.94
C GLU A 852 -120.38 -58.08 -7.49
N LEU A 853 -119.51 -59.01 -7.08
CA LEU A 853 -119.94 -60.33 -6.61
C LEU A 853 -120.70 -60.24 -5.27
N LYS A 854 -120.30 -59.33 -4.37
CA LYS A 854 -121.07 -58.95 -3.17
C LYS A 854 -122.42 -58.32 -3.51
N ALA A 855 -122.47 -57.42 -4.49
CA ALA A 855 -123.70 -56.75 -4.92
C ALA A 855 -124.69 -57.71 -5.58
N ALA A 856 -124.22 -58.61 -6.45
CA ALA A 856 -125.04 -59.66 -7.06
C ALA A 856 -125.59 -60.64 -6.02
N LYS A 857 -124.76 -61.08 -5.07
CA LYS A 857 -125.14 -61.87 -3.88
C LYS A 857 -126.22 -61.20 -3.02
N LEU A 858 -126.17 -59.88 -2.86
CA LEU A 858 -127.20 -59.11 -2.18
C LEU A 858 -128.49 -59.04 -3.02
N ALA A 859 -128.37 -58.81 -4.34
CA ALA A 859 -129.48 -58.62 -5.27
C ALA A 859 -130.32 -59.86 -5.55
N LEU A 860 -129.82 -61.08 -5.32
CA LEU A 860 -130.60 -62.32 -5.44
C LEU A 860 -131.96 -62.19 -4.74
N ASP A 861 -133.03 -62.53 -5.44
CA ASP A 861 -134.43 -62.22 -5.10
C ASP A 861 -135.25 -63.45 -4.68
N GLY A 862 -134.62 -64.62 -4.57
CA GLY A 862 -135.27 -65.85 -4.13
C GLY A 862 -135.84 -65.73 -2.71
N VAL A 863 -137.11 -66.11 -2.55
CA VAL A 863 -137.81 -66.14 -1.25
C VAL A 863 -138.04 -67.58 -0.79
N ASP A 864 -138.11 -67.77 0.52
CA ASP A 864 -138.54 -69.04 1.11
C ASP A 864 -140.01 -69.33 0.80
N ALA A 865 -140.32 -70.58 0.45
CA ALA A 865 -141.68 -71.06 0.18
C ALA A 865 -142.56 -71.20 1.45
N LYS A 866 -142.32 -70.36 2.47
CA LYS A 866 -143.00 -70.33 3.78
C LYS A 866 -143.22 -68.91 4.33
N ALA A 867 -143.48 -67.94 3.46
CA ALA A 867 -144.06 -66.65 3.82
C ALA A 867 -145.09 -66.22 2.77
N GLU A 868 -146.37 -66.46 3.05
CA GLU A 868 -147.47 -66.10 2.14
C GLU A 868 -147.91 -64.64 2.32
N GLY A 869 -148.36 -64.01 1.23
CA GLY A 869 -149.60 -63.23 1.27
C GLY A 869 -149.56 -61.70 1.45
N SER A 870 -150.33 -61.03 0.58
CA SER A 870 -151.02 -59.75 0.78
C SER A 870 -150.28 -58.39 0.75
N VAL A 871 -150.39 -57.72 -0.41
CA VAL A 871 -151.00 -56.38 -0.63
C VAL A 871 -150.59 -55.17 0.25
N SER A 872 -149.84 -54.26 -0.38
CA SER A 872 -149.94 -52.79 -0.41
C SER A 872 -150.44 -51.96 0.80
N ALA A 873 -149.55 -51.10 1.31
CA ALA A 873 -149.82 -49.68 1.59
C ALA A 873 -148.50 -48.86 1.54
N ASN A 874 -148.55 -47.52 1.40
CA ASN A 874 -147.38 -46.66 1.23
C ASN A 874 -147.49 -45.35 2.05
N LYS A 875 -146.36 -44.81 2.53
CA LYS A 875 -146.16 -43.55 3.30
C LYS A 875 -146.79 -43.53 4.73
N ALA A 876 -146.19 -42.92 5.76
CA ALA A 876 -144.89 -42.21 5.86
C ALA A 876 -144.43 -41.94 7.32
N SER A 877 -143.12 -41.65 7.47
CA SER A 877 -142.51 -40.69 8.41
C SER A 877 -142.32 -40.99 9.91
N GLN A 878 -141.10 -40.70 10.38
CA GLN A 878 -140.65 -40.49 11.78
C GLN A 878 -140.61 -41.77 12.68
N SER A 879 -139.74 -41.91 13.71
CA SER A 879 -138.76 -40.97 14.31
C SER A 879 -137.53 -41.69 14.91
N LYS A 880 -136.51 -40.91 15.33
CA LYS A 880 -135.54 -41.12 16.44
C LYS A 880 -135.27 -42.59 16.89
N ALA A 881 -134.12 -43.17 16.58
CA ALA A 881 -132.83 -42.94 17.25
C ALA A 881 -132.77 -43.31 18.75
N ASN A 882 -131.93 -44.28 19.09
CA ASN A 882 -131.02 -44.14 20.24
C ASN A 882 -129.73 -44.94 20.01
N ILE A 883 -128.57 -44.33 20.31
CA ILE A 883 -127.26 -44.98 20.31
C ILE A 883 -126.79 -45.03 21.76
N SER A 884 -126.51 -46.24 22.28
CA SER A 884 -125.81 -46.39 23.56
C SER A 884 -124.41 -46.94 23.33
N THR A 885 -123.41 -46.13 23.65
CA THR A 885 -122.05 -46.62 23.98
C THR A 885 -122.04 -47.15 25.42
N PRO A 886 -120.97 -47.84 25.87
CA PRO A 886 -119.72 -47.19 26.33
C PRO A 886 -118.52 -47.43 25.37
N LYS A 887 -117.43 -46.63 25.29
CA LYS A 887 -116.50 -46.06 26.32
C LYS A 887 -115.68 -47.14 27.06
N THR A 888 -114.35 -47.07 27.24
CA THR A 888 -113.26 -46.15 26.78
C THR A 888 -111.92 -46.94 26.86
N ALA A 889 -110.84 -46.59 26.16
CA ALA A 889 -109.73 -45.73 26.66
C ALA A 889 -108.75 -45.44 25.50
N THR A 890 -108.63 -44.21 25.00
CA THR A 890 -107.56 -43.19 25.29
C THR A 890 -106.12 -43.65 24.96
N LEU A 891 -105.40 -43.08 23.97
CA LEU A 891 -104.95 -41.67 23.74
C LEU A 891 -103.90 -41.18 24.75
N PRO A 892 -102.85 -40.46 24.31
CA PRO A 892 -102.97 -39.02 23.98
C PRO A 892 -102.51 -38.58 22.56
N GLN A 893 -102.92 -37.37 22.17
CA GLN A 893 -102.34 -36.56 21.08
C GLN A 893 -101.40 -35.49 21.66
N THR A 894 -100.47 -34.96 20.85
CA THR A 894 -100.23 -33.50 20.58
C THR A 894 -98.99 -33.35 19.65
N GLY A 895 -98.90 -32.37 18.73
CA GLY A 895 -99.88 -31.36 18.35
C GLY A 895 -99.46 -30.46 17.16
N GLU A 896 -100.46 -29.85 16.54
CA GLU A 896 -100.53 -28.55 15.82
C GLU A 896 -99.38 -27.96 14.97
N THR A 897 -99.66 -27.83 13.66
CA THR A 897 -99.33 -26.68 12.75
C THR A 897 -97.85 -26.52 12.30
N LYS A 898 -97.53 -25.91 11.14
CA LYS A 898 -98.24 -24.93 10.28
C LYS A 898 -98.28 -25.26 8.77
N GLU A 899 -99.05 -24.44 8.07
CA GLU A 899 -99.44 -24.50 6.66
C GLU A 899 -98.29 -24.36 5.65
N ASN A 900 -98.42 -25.03 4.50
CA ASN A 900 -98.57 -24.27 3.25
C ASN A 900 -99.29 -25.06 2.14
N THR A 901 -100.11 -24.32 1.39
CA THR A 901 -100.74 -24.60 0.07
C THR A 901 -99.82 -25.33 -0.94
N SER A 902 -100.29 -26.05 -1.98
CA SER A 902 -101.50 -25.80 -2.80
C SER A 902 -101.91 -26.98 -3.74
N ILE A 903 -103.21 -27.06 -4.11
CA ILE A 903 -103.82 -27.57 -5.38
C ILE A 903 -103.31 -28.95 -5.93
N VAL A 904 -104.05 -30.07 -5.99
CA VAL A 904 -105.44 -30.42 -6.42
C VAL A 904 -105.67 -30.51 -7.95
N GLY A 905 -106.04 -31.71 -8.44
CA GLY A 905 -106.39 -31.97 -9.86
C GLY A 905 -106.15 -33.44 -10.27
N ALA A 906 -106.92 -34.43 -9.78
CA ALA A 906 -108.29 -34.77 -10.19
C ALA A 906 -108.39 -35.53 -11.54
N MET A 907 -108.66 -36.84 -11.41
CA MET A 907 -109.37 -37.77 -12.30
C MET A 907 -109.99 -37.25 -13.61
N LEU A 908 -109.91 -38.03 -14.70
CA LEU A 908 -110.91 -39.10 -14.99
C LEU A 908 -110.47 -40.03 -16.14
N ALA A 909 -111.20 -41.13 -16.34
CA ALA A 909 -110.90 -42.17 -17.33
C ALA A 909 -111.95 -42.22 -18.47
N THR A 910 -111.55 -42.78 -19.63
CA THR A 910 -112.51 -43.34 -20.62
C THR A 910 -111.88 -44.51 -21.38
N VAL A 911 -112.69 -45.52 -21.71
CA VAL A 911 -112.30 -46.73 -22.46
C VAL A 911 -112.77 -46.65 -23.91
N ALA A 912 -111.90 -46.94 -24.89
CA ALA A 912 -112.32 -47.30 -26.26
C ALA A 912 -111.21 -47.98 -27.11
N GLY A 913 -111.31 -49.31 -27.27
CA GLY A 913 -111.37 -49.96 -28.60
C GLY A 913 -110.15 -50.10 -29.53
N VAL A 914 -109.89 -51.37 -29.90
CA VAL A 914 -109.75 -51.88 -31.29
C VAL A 914 -108.43 -51.65 -32.08
N PHE A 915 -107.75 -52.78 -32.37
CA PHE A 915 -106.93 -53.15 -33.54
C PHE A 915 -106.08 -52.08 -34.28
N GLY A 916 -104.76 -52.32 -34.35
CA GLY A 916 -103.85 -51.65 -35.29
C GLY A 916 -102.56 -52.45 -35.55
N LEU A 917 -102.56 -53.34 -36.54
CA LEU A 917 -101.37 -54.12 -36.94
C LEU A 917 -100.45 -53.26 -37.83
N GLY A 918 -99.24 -52.95 -37.36
CA GLY A 918 -98.28 -52.08 -38.08
C GLY A 918 -96.87 -52.67 -38.11
N LEU A 919 -96.26 -52.75 -39.30
CA LEU A 919 -94.96 -53.40 -39.51
C LEU A 919 -93.77 -52.54 -39.06
N ALA A 920 -92.71 -53.24 -38.64
CA ALA A 920 -91.45 -52.67 -38.22
C ALA A 920 -90.72 -51.86 -39.32
N ARG A 921 -89.96 -50.85 -38.88
CA ARG A 921 -88.68 -50.49 -39.51
C ARG A 921 -87.61 -50.29 -38.45
N ARG A 922 -86.51 -51.03 -38.57
CA ARG A 922 -85.26 -50.74 -37.87
C ARG A 922 -84.69 -49.41 -38.40
N LYS A 923 -84.09 -48.62 -37.54
CA LYS A 923 -82.91 -47.82 -37.90
C LYS A 923 -81.80 -48.14 -36.89
N LYS A 924 -80.56 -48.12 -37.36
CA LYS A 924 -79.36 -48.55 -36.64
C LYS A 924 -78.33 -47.43 -36.72
N GLU A 925 -77.28 -47.56 -35.90
CA GLU A 925 -75.98 -46.89 -35.98
C GLU A 925 -75.86 -45.45 -35.43
N ASP A 926 -74.94 -45.37 -34.46
CA ASP A 926 -73.87 -44.38 -34.28
C ASP A 926 -74.18 -42.99 -33.69
N LYS A 927 -74.23 -42.95 -32.34
CA LYS A 927 -73.02 -42.67 -31.55
C LYS A 927 -73.08 -43.24 -30.14
#